data_AF-A0AB74DKQ9-F1
#
_entry.id   AF-A0AB74DKQ9-F1
#
_cell.length_a   1.000
_cell.length_b   1.000
_cell.length_c   1.000
_cell.angle_alpha   90.00
_cell.angle_beta   90.00
_cell.angle_gamma   90.00
#
_symmetry.space_group_name_H-M   'P 1'
#
loop_
_entity.id
_entity.type
_entity.pdbx_description
1 polymer ?
#
loop_
_entity_poly.entity_id
_entity_poly.type
_entity_poly.pdbx_seq_one_letter_code
_entity_poly.pdbx_strand_id
1 'polypeptide(L)'
;MNDSYKKHLYTQVLSLSAAVLMAVLAQGKAAADQQNSTESQPAANQIEAVTPATEAAPNQTGEKEQTPAPAADNPAVSAAAQTRAAASEEAKTQLADSTVYMSEPAEVKETVQGQASQAGKLTWTLDNKPIADWKTWNMDSGTFTGQPFVTIEEKADGNDLHLNLQFQKLFGDDLSLRSPHNIRRTYRKFIGNHELVGTSQDLNLTIRKNIVLRPYEDFHSHEEMLASIEKSRQDAKTDRLVQIENIGKSAQGRDIKLGIISSDQKSIDDYLSTTNPQALTKPAEMLAALKNGNLDYKLPVLINNTHADEQPAIDIITGLFKTFATKDQISFKTTAADGSEKLVTLKIQDLLKKFIFLFDFTENPDGDVLNTRALANGLDPNRDTGYQANPETRTVAGLINKWNPIALYDIHGFVKEFLIEPATPPHDPNFEYDLLADLMLDNAHHMGRAGVANSGYDKYIIPKLDWGDGWDDSFSGYTAVYSMYHGILGHTIEIPEGNQESYKAGYYAVLGGLDYLAQNPDKLMEMRLNFYLRGINKVEDPKAENELVGPDGQVVGRIKKGQEKFFPDYYVIPMGVDKDNDTQEAFNMIDYFKRNGVLVKELKEDSGNYKKGDLVVDMAQAKRGYANHVLYKGSNESKWAAMYAELVVNFPDMKGFKAQPVFGDKLFEGKLGDVTALRAARTSQVDHKAPYYVIANTSESAVKAVNQALAEGKKVYLTDDGYIVDTPTFTSLLDRYAIYGDALYKIPQGQTLKSLKVYAPPHQFYWAGVDSPAHTALALKNMGFEIVDSPEEADVIVLESNNYDKSLVGLKPTIVVGGSAMQHLEKLGILDGFDAERFKNGSDYEGLMKAIIQDQDPLTSGYKKDGLFYSNSGNWIAKIPANFRTLASIAGSDFYIAGWWPGNEQLANKVVAIAGTYKEQPLFVYAGNPTNRLHPVHFYRWISNAIFGSQLAELTDLPSPAAPDPTYQAPSQTVLEWKPATVNPPAQTVVLTYKSQTLPQTGSQEKTASFALAGLLIAGAAGLLLLKKKED
;
A
#
# COMPACT_ATOMS: atom_id res chain seq x y z
N MET A 1 40.10 -26.38 23.53
CA MET A 1 40.55 -25.52 24.65
C MET A 1 39.33 -24.74 25.11
N ASN A 2 38.42 -25.40 25.82
CA ASN A 2 38.31 -25.50 27.30
C ASN A 2 37.82 -24.20 27.96
N ASP A 3 36.51 -24.19 28.22
CA ASP A 3 35.89 -24.01 29.54
C ASP A 3 36.29 -22.78 30.37
N SER A 4 35.38 -21.79 30.43
CA SER A 4 35.04 -21.07 31.66
C SER A 4 34.00 -19.98 31.37
N TYR A 5 32.70 -20.29 31.40
CA TYR A 5 31.64 -19.30 31.70
C TYR A 5 30.34 -19.96 32.23
N LYS A 6 30.47 -21.11 32.91
CA LYS A 6 29.38 -21.75 33.66
C LYS A 6 29.76 -21.87 35.14
N LYS A 7 29.78 -20.75 35.85
CA LYS A 7 29.72 -20.73 37.32
C LYS A 7 29.52 -19.30 37.80
N HIS A 8 28.27 -18.89 37.99
CA HIS A 8 27.81 -18.08 39.13
C HIS A 8 26.28 -17.94 39.07
N LEU A 9 25.60 -19.08 39.12
CA LEU A 9 24.19 -19.16 39.45
C LEU A 9 24.06 -20.10 40.66
N TYR A 10 23.32 -19.63 41.65
CA TYR A 10 22.94 -20.25 42.92
C TYR A 10 23.88 -20.10 44.12
N THR A 11 23.63 -19.05 44.92
CA THR A 11 23.41 -19.21 46.36
C THR A 11 22.28 -18.29 46.85
N GLN A 12 21.36 -18.92 47.58
CA GLN A 12 20.15 -18.47 48.30
C GLN A 12 20.40 -17.29 49.30
N VAL A 13 19.49 -16.48 49.86
CA VAL A 13 18.00 -16.37 49.93
C VAL A 13 17.63 -15.13 50.82
N LEU A 14 16.45 -14.52 50.56
CA LEU A 14 15.57 -13.68 51.43
C LEU A 14 16.05 -12.35 52.05
N SER A 15 15.41 -11.24 51.61
CA SER A 15 14.60 -10.39 52.50
C SER A 15 13.72 -9.39 51.72
N LEU A 16 12.40 -9.47 51.97
CA LEU A 16 11.31 -8.50 51.79
C LEU A 16 11.60 -7.25 50.92
N SER A 17 10.82 -7.02 49.86
CA SER A 17 9.54 -6.31 50.06
C SER A 17 8.58 -6.49 48.87
N ALA A 18 7.43 -7.10 49.16
CA ALA A 18 6.31 -7.32 48.26
C ALA A 18 5.48 -6.04 48.00
N ALA A 19 6.13 -4.89 47.80
CA ALA A 19 5.45 -3.61 47.56
C ALA A 19 5.92 -2.86 46.30
N VAL A 20 6.92 -3.36 45.57
CA VAL A 20 7.44 -2.73 44.33
C VAL A 20 7.04 -3.52 43.06
N LEU A 21 6.63 -4.79 43.21
CA LEU A 21 6.25 -5.63 42.07
C LEU A 21 4.84 -5.34 41.52
N MET A 22 4.00 -4.61 42.28
CA MET A 22 2.67 -4.16 41.83
C MET A 22 2.70 -2.80 41.10
N ALA A 23 3.84 -2.09 41.12
CA ALA A 23 4.01 -0.83 40.38
C ALA A 23 4.64 -1.05 38.99
N VAL A 24 5.44 -2.11 38.81
CA VAL A 24 6.09 -2.44 37.52
C VAL A 24 5.20 -3.30 36.62
N LEU A 25 4.23 -4.04 37.18
CA LEU A 25 3.22 -4.78 36.39
C LEU A 25 2.03 -3.90 35.94
N ALA A 26 1.98 -2.63 36.34
CA ALA A 26 0.95 -1.67 35.95
C ALA A 26 1.42 -0.65 34.88
N GLN A 27 2.71 -0.64 34.52
CA GLN A 27 3.27 0.28 33.51
C GLN A 27 3.66 -0.39 32.18
N GLY A 28 3.53 -1.72 32.06
CA GLY A 28 3.73 -2.47 30.81
C GLY A 28 2.44 -2.80 30.05
N LYS A 29 1.33 -2.10 30.33
CA LYS A 29 0.01 -2.37 29.73
C LYS A 29 -0.70 -1.13 29.16
N ALA A 30 0.00 -0.03 28.95
CA ALA A 30 -0.56 1.17 28.35
C ALA A 30 -0.25 1.26 26.84
N ALA A 31 -0.75 0.29 26.07
CA ALA A 31 -0.91 0.40 24.62
C ALA A 31 -1.98 -0.58 24.09
N ALA A 32 -3.04 -0.82 24.86
CA ALA A 32 -4.25 -1.49 24.40
C ALA A 32 -5.33 -1.39 25.50
N ASP A 33 -6.22 -0.39 25.42
CA ASP A 33 -7.52 -0.35 26.12
C ASP A 33 -8.38 0.66 25.33
N GLN A 34 -9.40 0.26 24.57
CA GLN A 34 -10.73 -0.21 24.98
C GLN A 34 -11.27 0.45 26.26
N GLN A 35 -12.09 1.49 26.10
CA GLN A 35 -13.05 1.89 27.13
C GLN A 35 -14.45 2.09 26.55
N ASN A 36 -15.39 1.37 27.18
CA ASN A 36 -16.84 1.58 27.10
C ASN A 36 -17.19 3.02 27.51
N SER A 37 -17.84 3.75 26.61
CA SER A 37 -18.56 4.98 26.96
C SER A 37 -20.04 4.68 27.19
N THR A 38 -20.48 4.83 28.44
CA THR A 38 -21.87 5.20 28.73
C THR A 38 -22.02 6.69 28.44
N GLU A 39 -22.65 7.05 27.34
CA GLU A 39 -22.94 8.44 26.98
C GLU A 39 -24.36 8.85 27.36
N SER A 40 -24.45 9.96 28.10
CA SER A 40 -25.61 10.85 28.13
C SER A 40 -25.45 11.91 27.02
N GLN A 41 -26.48 12.04 26.19
CA GLN A 41 -26.58 12.96 25.05
C GLN A 41 -26.25 14.43 25.38
N PRO A 42 -25.77 15.18 24.37
CA PRO A 42 -26.20 16.57 24.18
C PRO A 42 -26.75 16.85 22.76
N ALA A 43 -27.58 17.88 22.70
CA ALA A 43 -28.48 18.24 21.61
C ALA A 43 -27.80 18.90 20.40
N ALA A 44 -28.47 18.74 19.26
CA ALA A 44 -28.11 19.23 17.93
C ALA A 44 -27.95 20.75 17.84
N ASN A 45 -26.97 21.19 17.03
CA ASN A 45 -26.99 22.50 16.38
C ASN A 45 -26.65 22.35 14.89
N GLN A 46 -27.49 22.97 14.07
CA GLN A 46 -27.51 22.95 12.62
C GLN A 46 -26.30 23.70 12.03
N ILE A 47 -25.72 23.17 10.95
CA ILE A 47 -24.75 23.87 10.10
C ILE A 47 -25.36 23.95 8.69
N GLU A 48 -25.52 25.17 8.20
CA GLU A 48 -26.02 25.49 6.86
C GLU A 48 -25.04 25.06 5.77
N ALA A 49 -25.57 24.39 4.75
CA ALA A 49 -24.85 23.90 3.59
C ALA A 49 -24.65 25.01 2.54
N VAL A 50 -23.42 25.14 2.03
CA VAL A 50 -23.11 25.95 0.84
C VAL A 50 -22.88 25.00 -0.34
N THR A 51 -23.82 25.01 -1.28
CA THR A 51 -23.78 24.31 -2.57
C THR A 51 -22.76 24.93 -3.54
N PRO A 52 -21.97 24.13 -4.28
CA PRO A 52 -21.26 24.59 -5.47
C PRO A 52 -22.09 24.31 -6.74
N ALA A 53 -22.15 25.29 -7.65
CA ALA A 53 -22.82 25.18 -8.94
C ALA A 53 -21.81 24.95 -10.08
N THR A 54 -22.15 24.05 -11.00
CA THR A 54 -21.37 23.56 -12.14
C THR A 54 -21.66 24.32 -13.45
N GLU A 55 -20.59 24.55 -14.21
CA GLU A 55 -20.39 24.56 -15.69
C GLU A 55 -21.38 25.19 -16.70
N ALA A 56 -20.83 26.03 -17.61
CA ALA A 56 -20.83 25.80 -19.08
C ALA A 56 -20.00 26.86 -19.85
N ALA A 57 -19.30 26.42 -20.92
CA ALA A 57 -18.48 27.21 -21.87
C ALA A 57 -19.26 27.49 -23.21
N PRO A 58 -18.65 27.89 -24.35
CA PRO A 58 -17.90 29.12 -24.71
C PRO A 58 -18.40 29.79 -26.03
N ASN A 59 -17.99 31.04 -26.35
CA ASN A 59 -17.36 31.48 -27.63
C ASN A 59 -17.30 33.02 -27.86
N GLN A 60 -16.15 33.46 -28.42
CA GLN A 60 -15.90 34.51 -29.45
C GLN A 60 -16.34 35.97 -29.14
N THR A 61 -15.59 37.07 -29.36
CA THR A 61 -14.63 37.44 -30.43
C THR A 61 -14.02 38.83 -30.11
N GLY A 62 -12.82 39.15 -30.65
CA GLY A 62 -12.36 40.51 -31.03
C GLY A 62 -11.59 41.33 -29.97
N GLU A 63 -10.27 41.52 -30.13
CA GLU A 63 -9.58 42.77 -30.55
C GLU A 63 -9.67 43.94 -29.51
N LYS A 64 -8.66 44.76 -29.18
CA LYS A 64 -7.26 44.97 -29.54
C LYS A 64 -6.68 45.98 -28.51
N GLU A 65 -5.40 45.83 -28.21
CA GLU A 65 -4.37 46.86 -27.98
C GLU A 65 -4.59 48.19 -27.18
N GLN A 66 -3.58 48.42 -26.33
CA GLN A 66 -2.83 49.68 -26.08
C GLN A 66 -3.29 50.65 -24.96
N THR A 67 -2.50 50.62 -23.88
CA THR A 67 -2.01 51.77 -23.05
C THR A 67 -1.75 53.05 -23.87
N PRO A 68 -1.79 54.29 -23.30
CA PRO A 68 -1.15 54.68 -22.02
C PRO A 68 -1.83 55.82 -21.19
N ALA A 69 -1.24 56.13 -20.03
CA ALA A 69 -1.43 57.37 -19.22
C ALA A 69 -0.93 58.64 -19.99
N PRO A 70 -0.95 59.91 -19.48
CA PRO A 70 -1.20 60.42 -18.10
C PRO A 70 -1.91 61.81 -17.96
N ALA A 71 -1.99 62.27 -16.69
CA ALA A 71 -1.89 63.65 -16.18
C ALA A 71 -3.05 64.68 -16.29
N ALA A 72 -3.58 65.00 -15.09
CA ALA A 72 -3.86 66.31 -14.47
C ALA A 72 -4.42 67.50 -15.30
N ASP A 73 -5.56 68.06 -14.85
CA ASP A 73 -5.59 69.43 -14.31
C ASP A 73 -6.96 69.82 -13.67
N ASN A 74 -6.86 70.51 -12.53
CA ASN A 74 -7.91 71.18 -11.75
C ASN A 74 -8.26 72.57 -12.36
N PRO A 75 -9.42 73.19 -12.08
CA PRO A 75 -9.52 74.18 -10.97
C PRO A 75 -10.89 74.22 -10.25
N ALA A 76 -10.98 74.32 -8.90
CA ALA A 76 -10.97 75.55 -8.09
C ALA A 76 -12.26 76.42 -8.29
N VAL A 77 -13.01 76.99 -7.33
CA VAL A 77 -12.88 77.31 -5.88
C VAL A 77 -14.29 77.62 -5.30
N SER A 78 -14.45 77.41 -3.98
CA SER A 78 -15.11 78.30 -2.98
C SER A 78 -16.30 77.67 -2.24
N ALA A 79 -16.56 77.96 -0.97
CA ALA A 79 -15.76 78.33 0.21
C ALA A 79 -16.77 78.32 1.37
N ALA A 80 -16.48 77.64 2.49
CA ALA A 80 -16.97 78.03 3.82
C ALA A 80 -16.27 77.16 4.88
N ALA A 81 -15.41 77.79 5.66
CA ALA A 81 -14.79 77.19 6.83
C ALA A 81 -15.81 77.11 7.97
N GLN A 82 -15.98 75.90 8.52
CA GLN A 82 -16.31 75.69 9.92
C GLN A 82 -15.22 74.80 10.50
N THR A 83 -14.62 75.29 11.57
CA THR A 83 -13.61 74.66 12.42
C THR A 83 -14.06 73.26 12.86
N ARG A 84 -13.37 72.22 12.37
CA ARG A 84 -13.38 70.87 12.93
C ARG A 84 -11.97 70.56 13.40
N ALA A 85 -11.85 70.11 14.64
CA ALA A 85 -10.60 69.72 15.29
C ALA A 85 -9.73 68.88 14.34
N ALA A 86 -8.43 69.17 14.33
CA ALA A 86 -7.45 68.32 13.67
C ALA A 86 -7.61 66.90 14.23
N ALA A 87 -8.07 65.96 13.40
CA ALA A 87 -7.88 64.54 13.67
C ALA A 87 -6.36 64.35 13.64
N SER A 88 -5.80 63.91 14.75
CA SER A 88 -4.44 63.36 14.79
C SER A 88 -4.33 62.30 13.69
N GLU A 89 -3.33 62.43 12.81
CA GLU A 89 -2.98 61.33 11.91
C GLU A 89 -2.60 60.13 12.78
N GLU A 90 -3.33 59.03 12.61
CA GLU A 90 -3.03 57.74 13.21
C GLU A 90 -1.61 57.31 12.78
N ALA A 91 -0.67 57.23 13.73
CA ALA A 91 0.67 56.73 13.46
C ALA A 91 0.58 55.22 13.17
N LYS A 92 0.92 54.80 11.95
CA LYS A 92 0.93 53.39 11.55
C LYS A 92 2.37 52.89 11.48
N THR A 93 2.70 51.88 12.27
CA THR A 93 4.01 51.23 12.30
C THR A 93 3.88 49.80 11.81
N GLN A 94 4.60 49.45 10.75
CA GLN A 94 4.75 48.06 10.31
C GLN A 94 6.10 47.54 10.80
N LEU A 95 6.07 46.49 11.62
CA LEU A 95 7.25 45.75 12.06
C LEU A 95 7.62 44.68 11.04
N ALA A 96 8.88 44.26 11.06
CA ALA A 96 9.35 43.16 10.23
C ALA A 96 8.63 41.85 10.60
N ASP A 97 8.44 40.97 9.63
CA ASP A 97 7.77 39.69 9.87
C ASP A 97 8.64 38.79 10.78
N SER A 98 8.01 37.89 11.53
CA SER A 98 8.74 36.87 12.28
C SER A 98 8.10 35.50 12.12
N THR A 99 8.93 34.48 12.01
CA THR A 99 8.49 33.09 12.00
C THR A 99 8.41 32.57 13.43
N VAL A 100 7.33 31.87 13.75
CA VAL A 100 7.15 31.18 15.03
C VAL A 100 6.81 29.72 14.74
N TYR A 101 7.54 28.80 15.38
CA TYR A 101 7.34 27.37 15.22
C TYR A 101 6.34 26.85 16.24
N MET A 102 5.28 26.18 15.79
CA MET A 102 4.18 25.71 16.63
C MET A 102 4.57 24.62 17.63
N SER A 103 5.67 23.90 17.36
CA SER A 103 6.20 22.83 18.21
C SER A 103 7.12 23.33 19.34
N GLU A 104 7.51 24.61 19.33
CA GLU A 104 8.50 25.16 20.26
C GLU A 104 8.02 26.50 20.87
N PRO A 105 8.43 26.85 22.11
CA PRO A 105 8.23 28.20 22.62
C PRO A 105 9.11 29.20 21.84
N ALA A 106 8.61 30.43 21.65
CA ALA A 106 9.38 31.48 20.97
C ALA A 106 9.29 32.82 21.71
N GLU A 107 10.37 33.59 21.63
CA GLU A 107 10.46 34.96 22.17
C GLU A 107 10.84 35.91 21.02
N VAL A 108 10.01 36.93 20.75
CA VAL A 108 10.25 37.95 19.73
C VAL A 108 10.30 39.32 20.39
N LYS A 109 11.45 40.00 20.28
CA LYS A 109 11.69 41.31 20.87
C LYS A 109 11.67 42.39 19.80
N GLU A 110 10.85 43.41 20.01
CA GLU A 110 10.65 44.51 19.08
C GLU A 110 10.83 45.87 19.76
N THR A 111 11.22 46.87 18.98
CA THR A 111 11.37 48.25 19.45
C THR A 111 10.62 49.20 18.52
N VAL A 112 9.67 49.95 19.06
CA VAL A 112 8.93 51.01 18.35
C VAL A 112 9.45 52.36 18.83
N GLN A 113 10.15 53.05 17.92
CA GLN A 113 10.83 54.31 18.26
C GLN A 113 9.84 55.43 18.58
N GLY A 114 10.14 56.21 19.63
CA GLY A 114 9.37 57.41 19.98
C GLY A 114 7.98 57.17 20.56
N GLN A 115 7.65 55.93 20.93
CA GLN A 115 6.30 55.54 21.40
C GLN A 115 6.26 55.07 22.86
N ALA A 116 7.27 55.40 23.69
CA ALA A 116 7.31 55.00 25.12
C ALA A 116 6.03 55.35 25.90
N SER A 117 5.35 56.44 25.53
CA SER A 117 4.10 56.91 26.17
C SER A 117 2.90 55.97 25.96
N GLN A 118 3.00 55.00 25.04
CA GLN A 118 1.97 54.02 24.70
C GLN A 118 2.12 52.70 25.47
N ALA A 119 3.19 52.52 26.25
CA ALA A 119 3.39 51.30 27.05
C ALA A 119 2.22 51.08 28.03
N GLY A 120 1.66 49.87 28.02
CA GLY A 120 0.52 49.45 28.82
C GLY A 120 -0.84 49.94 28.31
N LYS A 121 -0.90 50.59 27.14
CA LYS A 121 -2.13 51.19 26.57
C LYS A 121 -2.57 50.55 25.26
N LEU A 122 -1.87 49.54 24.76
CA LEU A 122 -2.23 48.85 23.54
C LEU A 122 -3.20 47.70 23.83
N THR A 123 -4.15 47.51 22.91
CA THR A 123 -4.96 46.30 22.83
C THR A 123 -4.49 45.49 21.64
N TRP A 124 -4.24 44.20 21.85
CA TRP A 124 -3.65 43.33 20.86
C TRP A 124 -4.66 42.33 20.30
N THR A 125 -4.67 42.21 18.97
CA THR A 125 -5.39 41.16 18.25
C THR A 125 -4.44 40.38 17.36
N LEU A 126 -4.72 39.09 17.18
CA LEU A 126 -4.10 38.23 16.18
C LEU A 126 -5.23 37.73 15.26
N ASP A 127 -5.13 37.99 13.96
CA ASP A 127 -6.19 37.78 12.96
C ASP A 127 -7.55 38.37 13.37
N ASN A 128 -7.52 39.62 13.82
CA ASN A 128 -8.70 40.36 14.30
C ASN A 128 -9.39 39.75 15.55
N LYS A 129 -8.77 38.75 16.18
CA LYS A 129 -9.25 38.13 17.43
C LYS A 129 -8.39 38.59 18.60
N PRO A 130 -8.95 38.96 19.77
CA PRO A 130 -8.15 39.28 20.96
C PRO A 130 -7.11 38.20 21.25
N ILE A 131 -5.86 38.58 21.53
CA ILE A 131 -4.79 37.60 21.80
C ILE A 131 -5.09 36.70 23.00
N ALA A 132 -5.90 37.17 23.95
CA ALA A 132 -6.35 36.38 25.09
C ALA A 132 -7.22 35.17 24.69
N ASP A 133 -7.87 35.22 23.52
CA ASP A 133 -8.71 34.15 22.99
C ASP A 133 -7.94 33.19 22.07
N TRP A 134 -6.67 33.51 21.75
CA TRP A 134 -5.75 32.56 21.16
C TRP A 134 -5.19 31.69 22.27
N LYS A 135 -5.70 30.46 22.37
CA LYS A 135 -5.30 29.48 23.38
C LYS A 135 -4.50 28.34 22.75
N THR A 136 -3.75 27.60 23.56
CA THR A 136 -3.13 26.35 23.16
C THR A 136 -4.14 25.20 23.12
N TRP A 137 -3.80 24.15 22.37
CA TRP A 137 -4.58 22.93 22.23
C TRP A 137 -4.70 22.17 23.55
N ASN A 138 -5.91 21.66 23.81
CA ASN A 138 -6.18 20.74 24.89
C ASN A 138 -6.50 19.36 24.28
N MET A 139 -5.62 18.38 24.51
CA MET A 139 -5.73 17.03 23.95
C MET A 139 -6.99 16.30 24.41
N ASP A 140 -7.45 16.49 25.64
CA ASP A 140 -8.60 15.76 26.19
C ASP A 140 -9.92 16.18 25.54
N SER A 141 -10.06 17.45 25.21
CA SER A 141 -11.28 18.03 24.63
C SER A 141 -11.22 18.22 23.12
N GLY A 142 -10.03 18.20 22.52
CA GLY A 142 -9.84 18.50 21.10
C GLY A 142 -10.14 19.96 20.74
N THR A 143 -10.01 20.87 21.70
CA THR A 143 -10.32 22.29 21.55
C THR A 143 -9.19 23.19 22.02
N PHE A 144 -9.19 24.45 21.58
CA PHE A 144 -8.22 25.46 22.02
C PHE A 144 -8.72 26.14 23.30
N THR A 145 -8.61 25.41 24.42
CA THR A 145 -9.02 25.86 25.76
C THR A 145 -7.86 25.89 26.76
N GLY A 146 -6.63 25.67 26.29
CA GLY A 146 -5.42 25.70 27.10
C GLY A 146 -4.99 27.11 27.52
N GLN A 147 -3.68 27.28 27.73
CA GLN A 147 -3.08 28.56 28.12
C GLN A 147 -3.11 29.56 26.96
N PRO A 148 -2.97 30.88 27.20
CA PRO A 148 -2.76 31.84 26.12
C PRO A 148 -1.59 31.41 25.23
N PHE A 149 -1.82 31.31 23.93
CA PHE A 149 -0.81 30.96 22.94
C PHE A 149 0.25 32.06 22.81
N VAL A 150 -0.18 33.32 22.87
CA VAL A 150 0.70 34.49 22.80
C VAL A 150 0.41 35.44 23.94
N THR A 151 1.46 35.98 24.53
CA THR A 151 1.41 37.08 25.51
C THR A 151 2.41 38.16 25.10
N ILE A 152 2.12 39.41 25.45
CA ILE A 152 2.94 40.56 25.06
C ILE A 152 3.20 41.40 26.30
N GLU A 153 4.48 41.57 26.62
CA GLU A 153 4.93 42.50 27.65
C GLU A 153 5.35 43.82 27.00
N GLU A 154 4.86 44.92 27.54
CA GLU A 154 5.15 46.28 27.05
C GLU A 154 6.00 47.02 28.07
N LYS A 155 7.16 47.55 27.64
CA LYS A 155 8.06 48.29 28.52
C LYS A 155 8.52 49.59 27.86
N ALA A 156 8.34 50.70 28.56
CA ALA A 156 8.96 51.96 28.19
C ALA A 156 10.44 51.96 28.60
N ASP A 157 11.35 52.27 27.68
CA ASP A 157 12.77 52.53 27.97
C ASP A 157 13.23 53.76 27.17
N GLY A 158 13.63 54.81 27.88
CA GLY A 158 13.89 56.12 27.26
C GLY A 158 12.67 56.66 26.50
N ASN A 159 12.85 56.91 25.20
CA ASN A 159 11.79 57.44 24.31
C ASN A 159 11.05 56.33 23.54
N ASP A 160 11.50 55.07 23.67
CA ASP A 160 11.05 53.97 22.82
C ASP A 160 10.15 52.98 23.59
N LEU A 161 9.27 52.32 22.85
CA LEU A 161 8.43 51.24 23.34
C LEU A 161 9.07 49.91 22.97
N HIS A 162 9.43 49.11 23.98
CA HIS A 162 9.87 47.74 23.79
C HIS A 162 8.71 46.77 23.97
N LEU A 163 8.60 45.82 23.05
CA LEU A 163 7.62 44.75 23.08
C LEU A 163 8.35 43.42 23.22
N ASN A 164 7.92 42.59 24.16
CA ASN A 164 8.35 41.20 24.29
C ASN A 164 7.18 40.27 24.02
N LEU A 165 7.15 39.66 22.83
CA LEU A 165 6.12 38.70 22.44
C LEU A 165 6.60 37.30 22.83
N GLN A 166 5.84 36.63 23.69
CA GLN A 166 6.13 35.27 24.14
C GLN A 166 5.07 34.32 23.60
N PHE A 167 5.51 33.30 22.86
CA PHE A 167 4.68 32.26 22.28
C PHE A 167 4.89 30.93 22.99
N GLN A 168 3.79 30.23 23.26
CA GLN A 168 3.76 28.87 23.79
C GLN A 168 3.70 27.84 22.66
N LYS A 169 4.00 26.57 22.95
CA LYS A 169 3.74 25.47 22.01
C LYS A 169 2.24 25.39 21.73
N LEU A 170 1.84 25.45 20.46
CA LEU A 170 0.43 25.52 20.10
C LEU A 170 -0.30 24.20 20.42
N PHE A 171 0.38 23.06 20.22
CA PHE A 171 -0.23 21.72 20.32
C PHE A 171 0.18 20.92 21.57
N GLY A 172 0.92 21.54 22.50
CA GLY A 172 1.44 20.87 23.69
C GLY A 172 2.76 20.13 23.44
N ASP A 173 3.10 19.21 24.35
CA ASP A 173 4.39 18.50 24.33
C ASP A 173 4.38 17.25 23.46
N ASP A 174 3.28 16.50 23.44
CA ASP A 174 3.19 15.23 22.72
C ASP A 174 2.54 15.41 21.35
N LEU A 175 3.38 15.48 20.33
CA LEU A 175 2.95 15.69 18.93
C LEU A 175 2.78 14.37 18.16
N SER A 176 2.89 13.22 18.85
CA SER A 176 2.74 11.89 18.25
C SER A 176 1.27 11.48 18.05
N LEU A 177 0.35 12.12 18.78
CA LEU A 177 -0.99 11.59 19.06
C LEU A 177 -1.99 11.70 17.90
N ARG A 178 -2.68 10.59 17.63
CA ARG A 178 -3.82 10.49 16.68
C ARG A 178 -5.19 10.42 17.39
N SER A 179 -5.22 10.17 18.71
CA SER A 179 -6.42 9.89 19.50
C SER A 179 -6.25 10.45 20.94
N PRO A 180 -7.33 10.92 21.62
CA PRO A 180 -8.72 10.99 21.17
C PRO A 180 -8.95 12.05 20.08
N HIS A 181 -8.04 13.01 19.93
CA HIS A 181 -8.11 14.02 18.88
C HIS A 181 -6.79 14.11 18.10
N ASN A 182 -6.90 14.19 16.77
CA ASN A 182 -5.77 14.03 15.87
C ASN A 182 -4.98 15.34 15.69
N ILE A 183 -3.89 15.52 16.45
CA ILE A 183 -2.98 16.68 16.31
C ILE A 183 -2.35 16.69 14.92
N ARG A 184 -1.93 15.50 14.44
CA ARG A 184 -1.20 15.33 13.18
C ARG A 184 -1.96 15.86 11.96
N ARG A 185 -3.29 15.96 12.04
CA ARG A 185 -4.12 16.59 11.01
C ARG A 185 -4.48 18.06 11.28
N THR A 186 -4.45 18.47 12.55
CA THR A 186 -5.00 19.76 12.97
C THR A 186 -4.01 20.90 12.76
N TYR A 187 -2.70 20.65 12.91
CA TYR A 187 -1.69 21.70 12.84
C TYR A 187 -1.65 22.45 11.50
N ARG A 188 -1.95 21.77 10.38
CA ARG A 188 -1.90 22.40 9.05
C ARG A 188 -2.87 23.56 8.87
N LYS A 189 -3.94 23.63 9.67
CA LYS A 189 -4.94 24.72 9.63
C LYS A 189 -4.38 26.07 10.12
N PHE A 190 -3.23 26.05 10.80
CA PHE A 190 -2.60 27.22 11.42
C PHE A 190 -1.32 27.62 10.69
N ILE A 191 -1.00 26.99 9.58
CA ILE A 191 0.18 27.36 8.80
C ILE A 191 -0.15 28.58 7.95
N GLY A 192 0.68 29.62 8.01
CA GLY A 192 0.53 30.79 7.16
C GLY A 192 0.87 32.09 7.87
N ASN A 193 0.45 33.19 7.26
CA ASN A 193 0.65 34.53 7.81
C ASN A 193 -0.53 34.88 8.72
N HIS A 194 -0.23 35.28 9.94
CA HIS A 194 -1.19 35.73 10.93
C HIS A 194 -0.87 37.18 11.31
N GLU A 195 -1.84 38.08 11.19
CA GLU A 195 -1.61 39.51 11.42
C GLU A 195 -1.80 39.84 12.90
N LEU A 196 -0.72 40.26 13.56
CA LEU A 196 -0.75 40.80 14.91
C LEU A 196 -0.89 42.33 14.84
N VAL A 197 -1.93 42.86 15.48
CA VAL A 197 -2.23 44.29 15.51
C VAL A 197 -2.33 44.78 16.94
N GLY A 198 -1.53 45.77 17.30
CA GLY A 198 -1.62 46.52 18.56
C GLY A 198 -2.19 47.91 18.30
N THR A 199 -3.34 48.21 18.88
CA THR A 199 -4.00 49.52 18.73
C THR A 199 -4.08 50.22 20.08
N SER A 200 -3.66 51.49 20.13
CA SER A 200 -3.72 52.29 21.36
C SER A 200 -5.16 52.66 21.72
N GLN A 201 -5.45 52.78 23.02
CA GLN A 201 -6.78 53.16 23.51
C GLN A 201 -7.28 54.52 23.00
N ASP A 202 -6.36 55.44 22.66
CA ASP A 202 -6.66 56.74 22.08
C ASP A 202 -6.72 56.72 20.53
N LEU A 203 -6.54 55.55 19.92
CA LEU A 203 -6.52 55.29 18.47
C LEU A 203 -5.45 56.11 17.70
N ASN A 204 -4.42 56.60 18.39
CA ASN A 204 -3.36 57.41 17.78
C ASN A 204 -2.16 56.59 17.29
N LEU A 205 -2.04 55.31 17.70
CA LEU A 205 -0.99 54.40 17.25
C LEU A 205 -1.58 53.03 16.89
N THR A 206 -1.23 52.55 15.70
CA THR A 206 -1.45 51.18 15.26
C THR A 206 -0.13 50.55 14.86
N ILE A 207 0.24 49.47 15.55
CA ILE A 207 1.40 48.63 15.27
C ILE A 207 0.92 47.35 14.60
N ARG A 208 1.56 46.96 13.49
CA ARG A 208 1.26 45.75 12.73
C ARG A 208 2.51 44.89 12.59
N LYS A 209 2.36 43.58 12.69
CA LYS A 209 3.42 42.59 12.49
C LYS A 209 2.81 41.30 11.94
N ASN A 210 3.38 40.74 10.89
CA ASN A 210 3.00 39.39 10.49
C ASN A 210 3.78 38.36 11.29
N ILE A 211 3.06 37.40 11.86
CA ILE A 211 3.60 36.19 12.47
C ILE A 211 3.38 35.06 11.48
N VAL A 212 4.47 34.51 10.95
CA VAL A 212 4.43 33.36 10.05
C VAL A 212 4.46 32.09 10.90
N LEU A 213 3.34 31.41 11.01
CA LEU A 213 3.26 30.15 11.76
C LEU A 213 3.70 28.98 10.87
N ARG A 214 4.62 28.19 11.41
CA ARG A 214 5.19 26.98 10.79
C ARG A 214 5.22 25.85 11.82
N PRO A 215 5.15 24.56 11.44
CA PRO A 215 5.18 23.47 12.42
C PRO A 215 6.52 23.38 13.16
N TYR A 216 7.61 23.36 12.40
CA TYR A 216 9.01 23.33 12.84
C TYR A 216 9.89 23.92 11.73
N GLU A 217 11.18 24.10 11.99
CA GLU A 217 12.13 24.83 11.13
C GLU A 217 12.29 24.22 9.73
N ASP A 218 12.50 22.91 9.64
CA ASP A 218 12.74 22.23 8.37
C ASP A 218 11.46 21.77 7.63
N PHE A 219 10.27 22.20 8.07
CA PHE A 219 9.00 21.82 7.46
C PHE A 219 8.85 22.33 6.02
N HIS A 220 8.40 21.47 5.12
CA HIS A 220 7.92 21.83 3.79
C HIS A 220 6.49 21.30 3.57
N SER A 221 5.61 22.13 3.02
CA SER A 221 4.42 21.63 2.32
C SER A 221 4.83 20.91 1.02
N HIS A 222 3.92 20.13 0.42
CA HIS A 222 4.18 19.42 -0.83
C HIS A 222 4.79 20.32 -1.92
N GLU A 223 4.22 21.51 -2.16
CA GLU A 223 4.71 22.44 -3.18
C GLU A 223 6.07 23.05 -2.81
N GLU A 224 6.29 23.34 -1.52
CA GLU A 224 7.60 23.81 -1.04
C GLU A 224 8.66 22.73 -1.17
N MET A 225 8.31 21.46 -0.93
CA MET A 225 9.17 20.31 -1.13
C MET A 225 9.54 20.18 -2.62
N LEU A 226 8.56 20.19 -3.53
CA LEU A 226 8.81 20.13 -4.98
C LEU A 226 9.72 21.27 -5.47
N ALA A 227 9.50 22.49 -4.97
CA ALA A 227 10.36 23.63 -5.27
C ALA A 227 11.78 23.44 -4.69
N SER A 228 11.89 22.91 -3.47
CA SER A 228 13.16 22.68 -2.77
C SER A 228 14.03 21.63 -3.46
N ILE A 229 13.45 20.52 -3.93
CA ILE A 229 14.19 19.48 -4.65
C ILE A 229 14.69 20.01 -6.00
N GLU A 230 13.87 20.75 -6.74
CA GLU A 230 14.27 21.31 -8.03
C GLU A 230 15.34 22.39 -7.86
N LYS A 231 15.22 23.23 -6.83
CA LYS A 231 16.28 24.17 -6.44
C LYS A 231 17.58 23.46 -6.08
N SER A 232 17.50 22.37 -5.32
CA SER A 232 18.67 21.57 -4.94
C SER A 232 19.37 20.95 -6.15
N ARG A 233 18.61 20.54 -7.17
CA ARG A 233 19.14 20.06 -8.45
C ARG A 233 19.84 21.17 -9.24
N GLN A 234 19.29 22.39 -9.24
CA GLN A 234 19.87 23.55 -9.92
C GLN A 234 21.14 24.07 -9.22
N ASP A 235 21.13 24.10 -7.89
CA ASP A 235 22.24 24.57 -7.05
C ASP A 235 23.30 23.46 -6.80
N ALA A 236 23.15 22.30 -7.45
CA ALA A 236 24.01 21.15 -7.27
C ALA A 236 25.47 21.46 -7.65
N LYS A 237 26.39 20.82 -6.93
CA LYS A 237 27.82 20.84 -7.28
C LYS A 237 28.05 20.17 -8.63
N THR A 238 28.98 20.70 -9.42
CA THR A 238 29.28 20.22 -10.79
C THR A 238 30.12 18.94 -10.84
N ASP A 239 30.57 18.45 -9.68
CA ASP A 239 31.40 17.25 -9.52
C ASP A 239 30.59 15.95 -9.38
N ARG A 240 29.25 16.04 -9.48
CA ARG A 240 28.32 14.92 -9.34
C ARG A 240 27.11 15.09 -10.25
N LEU A 241 26.44 13.99 -10.52
CA LEU A 241 25.15 13.96 -11.20
C LEU A 241 24.02 14.07 -10.17
N VAL A 242 23.08 14.98 -10.42
CA VAL A 242 21.84 15.13 -9.64
C VAL A 242 20.65 15.14 -10.60
N GLN A 243 19.76 14.16 -10.46
CA GLN A 243 18.57 13.98 -11.29
C GLN A 243 17.31 13.92 -10.44
N ILE A 244 16.18 14.30 -11.04
CA ILE A 244 14.84 14.09 -10.48
C ILE A 244 14.02 13.39 -11.57
N GLU A 245 13.51 12.20 -11.25
CA GLU A 245 12.67 11.40 -12.14
C GLU A 245 11.23 11.36 -11.63
N ASN A 246 10.30 11.18 -12.56
CA ASN A 246 8.94 10.76 -12.25
C ASN A 246 8.85 9.25 -12.45
N ILE A 247 8.64 8.49 -11.37
CA ILE A 247 8.69 7.03 -11.40
C ILE A 247 7.30 6.39 -11.52
N GLY A 248 6.23 7.15 -11.30
CA GLY A 248 4.86 6.67 -11.35
C GLY A 248 3.84 7.74 -11.03
N LYS A 249 2.58 7.33 -10.94
CA LYS A 249 1.46 8.21 -10.63
C LYS A 249 0.67 7.65 -9.45
N SER A 250 0.25 8.51 -8.53
CA SER A 250 -0.73 8.16 -7.51
C SER A 250 -2.11 7.89 -8.10
N ALA A 251 -3.03 7.37 -7.28
CA ALA A 251 -4.42 7.12 -7.65
C ALA A 251 -5.14 8.40 -8.12
N GLN A 252 -4.79 9.58 -7.60
CA GLN A 252 -5.32 10.87 -8.08
C GLN A 252 -4.45 11.53 -9.17
N GLY A 253 -3.41 10.85 -9.67
CA GLY A 253 -2.63 11.27 -10.84
C GLY A 253 -1.44 12.21 -10.54
N ARG A 254 -1.04 12.36 -9.28
CA ARG A 254 0.17 13.11 -8.89
C ARG A 254 1.43 12.32 -9.19
N ASP A 255 2.52 13.02 -9.50
CA ASP A 255 3.82 12.38 -9.76
C ASP A 255 4.41 11.83 -8.47
N ILE A 256 4.91 10.59 -8.53
CA ILE A 256 5.80 10.05 -7.51
C ILE A 256 7.23 10.40 -7.93
N LYS A 257 7.91 11.23 -7.14
CA LYS A 257 9.20 11.85 -7.50
C LYS A 257 10.36 11.10 -6.83
N LEU A 258 11.38 10.80 -7.64
CA LEU A 258 12.63 10.20 -7.18
C LEU A 258 13.81 11.15 -7.44
N GLY A 259 14.54 11.51 -6.39
CA GLY A 259 15.87 12.13 -6.50
C GLY A 259 16.95 11.07 -6.69
N ILE A 260 17.88 11.27 -7.64
CA ILE A 260 19.03 10.37 -7.86
C ILE A 260 20.31 11.19 -7.79
N ILE A 261 21.27 10.74 -6.96
CA ILE A 261 22.62 11.33 -6.87
C ILE A 261 23.67 10.24 -7.09
N SER A 262 24.54 10.46 -8.08
CA SER A 262 25.64 9.57 -8.48
C SER A 262 26.88 10.40 -8.82
N SER A 263 28.05 9.80 -8.99
CA SER A 263 29.21 10.54 -9.52
C SER A 263 28.97 11.02 -10.95
N ASP A 264 28.33 10.21 -11.77
CA ASP A 264 28.09 10.43 -13.20
C ASP A 264 27.01 9.48 -13.74
N GLN A 265 26.58 9.72 -14.99
CA GLN A 265 25.60 8.88 -15.69
C GLN A 265 26.14 7.49 -15.99
N LYS A 266 27.44 7.38 -16.31
CA LYS A 266 28.09 6.10 -16.61
C LYS A 266 27.96 5.13 -15.44
N SER A 267 28.09 5.61 -14.20
CA SER A 267 27.93 4.82 -12.99
C SER A 267 26.52 4.24 -12.84
N ILE A 268 25.49 5.00 -13.23
CA ILE A 268 24.10 4.53 -13.24
C ILE A 268 23.93 3.47 -14.33
N ASP A 269 24.40 3.76 -15.54
CA ASP A 269 24.29 2.86 -16.69
C ASP A 269 25.03 1.55 -16.45
N ASP A 270 26.26 1.60 -15.95
CA ASP A 270 27.06 0.42 -15.58
C ASP A 270 26.34 -0.42 -14.53
N TYR A 271 25.74 0.23 -13.51
CA TYR A 271 25.00 -0.50 -12.48
C TYR A 271 23.79 -1.24 -13.07
N LEU A 272 22.94 -0.53 -13.81
CA LEU A 272 21.68 -1.06 -14.33
C LEU A 272 21.88 -2.07 -15.47
N SER A 273 22.92 -1.90 -16.29
CA SER A 273 23.20 -2.76 -17.46
C SER A 273 24.18 -3.89 -17.18
N THR A 274 25.05 -3.76 -16.17
CA THR A 274 26.14 -4.71 -15.89
C THR A 274 26.10 -5.24 -14.47
N THR A 275 26.31 -4.40 -13.44
CA THR A 275 26.50 -4.86 -12.05
C THR A 275 25.28 -5.60 -11.51
N ASN A 276 24.08 -5.00 -11.62
CA ASN A 276 22.85 -5.60 -11.10
C ASN A 276 22.45 -6.87 -11.88
N PRO A 277 22.41 -6.88 -13.24
CA PRO A 277 22.16 -8.12 -14.00
C PRO A 277 23.17 -9.24 -13.71
N GLN A 278 24.47 -8.92 -13.59
CA GLN A 278 25.49 -9.92 -13.25
C GLN A 278 25.32 -10.45 -11.83
N ALA A 279 24.93 -9.62 -10.85
CA ALA A 279 24.69 -10.10 -9.49
C ALA A 279 23.53 -11.10 -9.46
N LEU A 280 22.49 -10.86 -10.24
CA LEU A 280 21.30 -11.71 -10.32
C LEU A 280 21.52 -13.02 -11.09
N THR A 281 22.48 -13.07 -12.02
CA THR A 281 22.65 -14.21 -12.95
C THR A 281 23.98 -14.94 -12.82
N LYS A 282 25.03 -14.26 -12.34
CA LYS A 282 26.42 -14.74 -12.24
C LYS A 282 27.07 -14.38 -10.89
N PRO A 283 26.39 -14.56 -9.74
CA PRO A 283 26.96 -14.13 -8.46
C PRO A 283 28.26 -14.83 -8.08
N ALA A 284 28.47 -16.08 -8.51
CA ALA A 284 29.72 -16.80 -8.27
C ALA A 284 30.94 -16.15 -8.97
N GLU A 285 30.77 -15.69 -10.21
CA GLU A 285 31.83 -14.99 -10.97
C GLU A 285 32.17 -13.67 -10.28
N MET A 286 31.14 -12.90 -9.88
CA MET A 286 31.33 -11.64 -9.16
C MET A 286 31.97 -11.85 -7.78
N LEU A 287 31.60 -12.91 -7.05
CA LEU A 287 32.17 -13.19 -5.73
C LEU A 287 33.66 -13.53 -5.84
N ALA A 288 34.06 -14.26 -6.89
CA ALA A 288 35.47 -14.51 -7.18
C ALA A 288 36.21 -13.22 -7.55
N ALA A 289 35.60 -12.34 -8.36
CA ALA A 289 36.18 -11.04 -8.71
C ALA A 289 36.35 -10.13 -7.49
N LEU A 290 35.36 -10.10 -6.59
CA LEU A 290 35.39 -9.36 -5.32
C LEU A 290 36.55 -9.84 -4.45
N LYS A 291 36.68 -11.16 -4.23
CA LYS A 291 37.76 -11.75 -3.41
C LYS A 291 39.16 -11.50 -3.98
N ASN A 292 39.27 -11.32 -5.29
CA ASN A 292 40.53 -11.01 -5.97
C ASN A 292 40.82 -9.50 -6.07
N GLY A 293 39.93 -8.63 -5.56
CA GLY A 293 40.08 -7.17 -5.63
C GLY A 293 39.90 -6.59 -7.04
N ASN A 294 39.26 -7.34 -7.95
CA ASN A 294 39.12 -6.99 -9.37
C ASN A 294 37.70 -6.55 -9.75
N LEU A 295 36.81 -6.37 -8.78
CA LEU A 295 35.43 -5.93 -9.01
C LEU A 295 35.33 -4.43 -8.77
N ASP A 296 35.03 -3.67 -9.82
CA ASP A 296 34.62 -2.27 -9.72
C ASP A 296 33.08 -2.21 -9.70
N TYR A 297 32.51 -1.64 -8.65
CA TYR A 297 31.07 -1.64 -8.44
C TYR A 297 30.61 -0.49 -7.55
N LYS A 298 29.32 -0.15 -7.69
CA LYS A 298 28.61 0.73 -6.79
C LYS A 298 27.33 0.07 -6.30
N LEU A 299 26.90 0.47 -5.11
CA LEU A 299 25.71 -0.06 -4.45
C LEU A 299 24.66 1.06 -4.33
N PRO A 300 23.41 0.87 -4.80
CA PRO A 300 22.38 1.86 -4.57
C PRO A 300 21.94 1.85 -3.10
N VAL A 301 21.55 2.99 -2.55
CA VAL A 301 20.91 3.11 -1.23
C VAL A 301 19.61 3.88 -1.42
N LEU A 302 18.50 3.33 -0.93
CA LEU A 302 17.18 3.94 -1.03
C LEU A 302 16.76 4.52 0.31
N ILE A 303 16.33 5.77 0.30
CA ILE A 303 15.73 6.45 1.43
C ILE A 303 14.30 6.79 1.00
N ASN A 304 13.32 6.33 1.79
CA ASN A 304 11.91 6.27 1.43
C ASN A 304 11.03 6.82 2.56
N ASN A 305 9.86 7.35 2.21
CA ASN A 305 8.77 7.59 3.14
C ASN A 305 7.47 7.00 2.58
N THR A 306 6.80 6.17 3.38
CA THR A 306 5.54 5.54 2.99
C THR A 306 4.27 6.27 3.47
N HIS A 307 4.21 6.74 4.73
CA HIS A 307 3.05 7.52 5.19
C HIS A 307 3.33 9.02 5.16
N ALA A 308 2.44 9.77 4.50
CA ALA A 308 2.67 11.18 4.28
C ALA A 308 2.22 12.10 5.44
N ASP A 309 1.39 11.60 6.37
CA ASP A 309 1.07 12.34 7.61
C ASP A 309 2.21 12.29 8.66
N GLU A 310 3.34 11.68 8.31
CA GLU A 310 4.58 11.54 9.10
C GLU A 310 5.60 12.58 8.64
N GLN A 311 5.13 13.82 8.47
CA GLN A 311 5.81 14.88 7.71
C GLN A 311 7.33 15.00 7.91
N PRO A 312 7.91 14.95 9.13
CA PRO A 312 9.35 15.12 9.25
C PRO A 312 10.14 14.06 8.46
N ALA A 313 9.58 12.88 8.19
CA ALA A 313 10.15 11.89 7.29
C ALA A 313 10.38 12.45 5.87
N ILE A 314 9.36 13.08 5.26
CA ILE A 314 9.46 13.71 3.92
C ILE A 314 10.53 14.81 3.93
N ASP A 315 10.53 15.62 5.00
CA ASP A 315 11.48 16.71 5.16
C ASP A 315 12.91 16.21 5.33
N ILE A 316 13.13 15.13 6.10
CA ILE A 316 14.44 14.48 6.25
C ILE A 316 14.99 14.07 4.88
N ILE A 317 14.17 13.44 4.04
CA ILE A 317 14.59 12.97 2.70
C ILE A 317 14.94 14.17 1.81
N THR A 318 14.12 15.22 1.85
CA THR A 318 14.36 16.47 1.12
C THR A 318 15.64 17.16 1.58
N GLY A 319 15.88 17.23 2.90
CA GLY A 319 17.06 17.80 3.52
C GLY A 319 18.34 17.01 3.18
N LEU A 320 18.27 15.68 3.20
CA LEU A 320 19.39 14.82 2.80
C LEU A 320 19.72 14.99 1.31
N PHE A 321 18.71 15.00 0.43
CA PHE A 321 18.90 15.25 -1.00
C PHE A 321 19.59 16.60 -1.24
N LYS A 322 19.10 17.67 -0.63
CA LYS A 322 19.72 19.02 -0.67
C LYS A 322 21.17 18.99 -0.21
N THR A 323 21.45 18.29 0.88
CA THR A 323 22.80 18.22 1.45
C THR A 323 23.75 17.48 0.50
N PHE A 324 23.33 16.33 -0.02
CA PHE A 324 24.12 15.51 -0.95
C PHE A 324 24.28 16.18 -2.31
N ALA A 325 23.35 17.03 -2.73
CA ALA A 325 23.47 17.79 -3.97
C ALA A 325 24.47 18.96 -3.83
N THR A 326 24.48 19.65 -2.68
CA THR A 326 25.10 20.99 -2.56
C THR A 326 26.35 21.07 -1.70
N LYS A 327 26.61 20.10 -0.81
CA LYS A 327 27.75 20.13 0.13
C LYS A 327 28.90 19.22 -0.29
N ASP A 328 30.12 19.60 0.08
CA ASP A 328 31.33 18.79 -0.16
C ASP A 328 31.50 17.70 0.92
N GLN A 329 31.17 18.05 2.17
CA GLN A 329 31.24 17.17 3.32
C GLN A 329 30.16 17.50 4.36
N ILE A 330 29.84 16.53 5.21
CA ILE A 330 28.91 16.65 6.33
C ILE A 330 29.64 16.13 7.58
N SER A 331 29.45 16.78 8.73
CA SER A 331 29.98 16.27 10.01
C SER A 331 28.86 16.17 11.03
N PHE A 332 28.87 15.09 11.81
CA PHE A 332 27.86 14.80 12.82
C PHE A 332 28.46 14.04 13.99
N LYS A 333 27.81 14.13 15.15
CA LYS A 333 28.21 13.40 16.36
C LYS A 333 27.66 11.97 16.33
N THR A 334 28.36 11.05 16.96
CA THR A 334 27.87 9.71 17.27
C THR A 334 28.57 9.25 18.55
N THR A 335 28.30 8.03 19.00
CA THR A 335 29.04 7.41 20.10
C THR A 335 29.80 6.17 19.64
N ALA A 336 30.97 5.94 20.23
CA ALA A 336 31.68 4.68 20.09
C ALA A 336 30.97 3.57 20.89
N ALA A 337 31.41 2.31 20.72
CA ALA A 337 30.82 1.17 21.43
C ALA A 337 30.91 1.28 22.97
N ASP A 338 31.85 2.06 23.50
CA ASP A 338 32.01 2.34 24.93
C ASP A 338 31.19 3.55 25.42
N GLY A 339 30.40 4.17 24.55
CA GLY A 339 29.56 5.33 24.84
C GLY A 339 30.25 6.69 24.71
N SER A 340 31.55 6.75 24.39
CA SER A 340 32.26 8.03 24.21
C SER A 340 31.81 8.77 22.94
N GLU A 341 31.70 10.11 23.01
CA GLU A 341 31.34 10.95 21.85
C GLU A 341 32.43 10.87 20.77
N LYS A 342 32.01 10.71 19.52
CA LYS A 342 32.85 10.66 18.32
C LYS A 342 32.29 11.61 17.27
N LEU A 343 33.14 12.44 16.67
CA LEU A 343 32.78 13.22 15.49
C LEU A 343 33.11 12.42 14.23
N VAL A 344 32.14 12.26 13.34
CA VAL A 344 32.30 11.63 12.02
C VAL A 344 32.17 12.70 10.94
N THR A 345 33.04 12.65 9.93
CA THR A 345 32.96 13.51 8.75
C THR A 345 32.85 12.66 7.49
N LEU A 346 31.74 12.77 6.77
CA LEU A 346 31.52 12.12 5.48
C LEU A 346 31.80 13.10 4.35
N LYS A 347 32.70 12.71 3.44
CA LYS A 347 32.92 13.43 2.18
C LYS A 347 32.01 12.86 1.11
N ILE A 348 31.17 13.69 0.50
CA ILE A 348 30.16 13.20 -0.45
C ILE A 348 30.81 12.56 -1.68
N GLN A 349 31.90 13.13 -2.20
CA GLN A 349 32.64 12.53 -3.31
C GLN A 349 33.16 11.11 -3.00
N ASP A 350 33.58 10.86 -1.75
CA ASP A 350 34.07 9.53 -1.36
C ASP A 350 32.93 8.52 -1.22
N LEU A 351 31.75 8.97 -0.80
CA LEU A 351 30.52 8.16 -0.83
C LEU A 351 30.12 7.83 -2.27
N LEU A 352 30.12 8.82 -3.18
CA LEU A 352 29.71 8.64 -4.58
C LEU A 352 30.66 7.75 -5.40
N LYS A 353 31.87 7.48 -4.90
CA LYS A 353 32.74 6.41 -5.46
C LYS A 353 32.18 5.01 -5.19
N LYS A 354 31.41 4.83 -4.12
CA LYS A 354 30.90 3.54 -3.65
C LYS A 354 29.39 3.37 -3.85
N PHE A 355 28.64 4.45 -3.90
CA PHE A 355 27.17 4.42 -3.82
C PHE A 355 26.47 5.25 -4.90
N ILE A 356 25.23 4.86 -5.17
CA ILE A 356 24.22 5.64 -5.89
C ILE A 356 23.10 5.92 -4.89
N PHE A 357 22.76 7.18 -4.64
CA PHE A 357 21.72 7.53 -3.67
C PHE A 357 20.38 7.79 -4.35
N LEU A 358 19.34 7.16 -3.83
CA LEU A 358 17.97 7.21 -4.31
C LEU A 358 17.10 7.80 -3.18
N PHE A 359 16.40 8.88 -3.48
CA PHE A 359 15.57 9.63 -2.53
C PHE A 359 14.12 9.60 -3.03
N ASP A 360 13.34 8.65 -2.53
CA ASP A 360 11.89 8.65 -2.77
C ASP A 360 11.25 9.57 -1.73
N PHE A 361 10.92 10.79 -2.15
CA PHE A 361 10.51 11.87 -1.24
C PHE A 361 9.21 11.52 -0.49
N THR A 362 8.28 10.88 -1.19
CA THR A 362 7.08 10.27 -0.60
C THR A 362 6.44 9.32 -1.61
N GLU A 363 6.16 8.10 -1.15
CA GLU A 363 5.36 7.11 -1.89
C GLU A 363 3.90 7.57 -2.07
N ASN A 364 3.39 8.39 -1.14
CA ASN A 364 1.99 8.82 -1.06
C ASN A 364 1.85 10.35 -1.28
N PRO A 365 2.07 10.86 -2.52
CA PRO A 365 1.97 12.30 -2.78
C PRO A 365 0.53 12.84 -2.65
N ASP A 366 -0.49 11.99 -2.80
CA ASP A 366 -1.88 12.38 -2.52
C ASP A 366 -2.08 12.66 -1.03
N GLY A 367 -1.54 11.79 -0.18
CA GLY A 367 -1.52 11.96 1.26
C GLY A 367 -0.65 13.12 1.72
N ASP A 368 0.44 13.45 1.02
CA ASP A 368 1.26 14.61 1.37
C ASP A 368 0.50 15.91 1.15
N VAL A 369 -0.24 16.04 0.04
CA VAL A 369 -1.11 17.20 -0.19
C VAL A 369 -2.24 17.27 0.85
N LEU A 370 -2.88 16.13 1.14
CA LEU A 370 -4.08 16.08 2.00
C LEU A 370 -3.76 15.93 3.50
N ASN A 371 -2.50 15.69 3.85
CA ASN A 371 -2.04 15.31 5.19
C ASN A 371 -2.72 14.04 5.72
N THR A 372 -2.70 12.96 4.94
CA THR A 372 -3.32 11.69 5.29
C THR A 372 -2.31 10.56 5.34
N ARG A 373 -2.50 9.66 6.32
CA ARG A 373 -1.79 8.40 6.40
C ARG A 373 -2.15 7.48 5.24
N ALA A 374 -3.46 7.33 5.04
CA ALA A 374 -4.04 6.46 4.02
C ALA A 374 -3.85 7.03 2.60
N LEU A 375 -3.91 6.13 1.62
CA LEU A 375 -4.06 6.45 0.20
C LEU A 375 -5.44 7.05 -0.10
N ALA A 376 -5.63 7.56 -1.32
CA ALA A 376 -6.88 8.20 -1.74
C ALA A 376 -8.13 7.31 -1.63
N ASN A 377 -7.98 5.99 -1.61
CA ASN A 377 -9.07 5.03 -1.42
C ASN A 377 -9.21 4.55 0.03
N GLY A 378 -8.45 5.10 0.97
CA GLY A 378 -8.53 4.76 2.40
C GLY A 378 -7.69 3.56 2.82
N LEU A 379 -6.89 2.95 1.94
CA LEU A 379 -5.98 1.85 2.28
C LEU A 379 -4.65 2.38 2.86
N ASP A 380 -4.07 1.63 3.81
CA ASP A 380 -2.73 1.90 4.34
C ASP A 380 -1.67 1.40 3.33
N PRO A 381 -0.80 2.26 2.77
CA PRO A 381 0.24 1.82 1.84
C PRO A 381 1.27 0.87 2.48
N ASN A 382 1.57 1.04 3.78
CA ASN A 382 2.45 0.16 4.54
C ASN A 382 1.75 -1.13 5.02
N ARG A 383 0.71 -1.54 4.29
CA ARG A 383 0.04 -2.83 4.37
C ARG A 383 -0.18 -3.45 2.99
N ASP A 384 0.36 -2.84 1.94
CA ASP A 384 0.06 -3.19 0.54
C ASP A 384 1.32 -3.38 -0.32
N THR A 385 2.54 -3.13 0.13
CA THR A 385 3.75 -3.32 -0.71
C THR A 385 3.92 -4.75 -1.24
N GLY A 386 3.49 -5.74 -0.46
CA GLY A 386 3.42 -7.15 -0.89
C GLY A 386 2.18 -7.47 -1.74
N TYR A 387 1.02 -6.89 -1.45
CA TYR A 387 -0.23 -7.16 -2.17
C TYR A 387 -0.30 -6.45 -3.52
N GLN A 388 0.13 -5.20 -3.56
CA GLN A 388 0.27 -4.31 -4.70
C GLN A 388 -1.07 -4.00 -5.38
N ALA A 389 -2.09 -3.76 -4.56
CA ALA A 389 -3.42 -3.37 -5.02
C ALA A 389 -3.45 -1.93 -5.56
N ASN A 390 -2.53 -1.06 -5.11
CA ASN A 390 -2.54 0.37 -5.41
C ASN A 390 -1.38 0.81 -6.32
N PRO A 391 -1.55 1.84 -7.16
CA PRO A 391 -0.49 2.29 -8.08
C PRO A 391 0.77 2.82 -7.36
N GLU A 392 0.63 3.38 -6.16
CA GLU A 392 1.73 3.87 -5.31
C GLU A 392 2.68 2.73 -4.92
N THR A 393 2.16 1.70 -4.26
CA THR A 393 2.94 0.53 -3.81
C THR A 393 3.49 -0.28 -4.98
N ARG A 394 2.76 -0.35 -6.10
CA ARG A 394 3.26 -0.92 -7.36
C ARG A 394 4.49 -0.16 -7.86
N THR A 395 4.48 1.16 -7.76
CA THR A 395 5.60 2.01 -8.20
C THR A 395 6.83 1.75 -7.34
N VAL A 396 6.68 1.75 -6.01
CA VAL A 396 7.79 1.53 -5.07
C VAL A 396 8.33 0.10 -5.15
N ALA A 397 7.47 -0.93 -5.25
CA ALA A 397 7.93 -2.31 -5.45
C ALA A 397 8.75 -2.46 -6.75
N GLY A 398 8.33 -1.79 -7.84
CA GLY A 398 9.06 -1.72 -9.10
C GLY A 398 10.39 -0.98 -8.99
N LEU A 399 10.45 0.10 -8.21
CA LEU A 399 11.67 0.85 -7.92
C LEU A 399 12.69 -0.04 -7.18
N ILE A 400 12.25 -0.72 -6.12
CA ILE A 400 13.09 -1.63 -5.33
C ILE A 400 13.67 -2.74 -6.22
N ASN A 401 12.86 -3.34 -7.10
CA ASN A 401 13.35 -4.35 -8.03
C ASN A 401 14.32 -3.79 -9.10
N LYS A 402 14.03 -2.60 -9.68
CA LYS A 402 14.90 -1.94 -10.66
C LYS A 402 16.30 -1.74 -10.08
N TRP A 403 16.37 -1.24 -8.85
CA TRP A 403 17.64 -0.83 -8.26
C TRP A 403 18.28 -1.87 -7.36
N ASN A 404 17.53 -2.81 -6.76
CA ASN A 404 18.03 -3.70 -5.70
C ASN A 404 18.98 -2.95 -4.74
N PRO A 405 18.52 -1.91 -4.02
CA PRO A 405 19.40 -1.13 -3.14
C PRO A 405 20.01 -2.01 -2.04
N ILE A 406 21.21 -1.69 -1.56
CA ILE A 406 21.87 -2.48 -0.51
C ILE A 406 21.27 -2.26 0.87
N ALA A 407 20.72 -1.07 1.08
CA ALA A 407 19.90 -0.74 2.22
C ALA A 407 18.70 0.10 1.77
N LEU A 408 17.58 -0.10 2.45
CA LEU A 408 16.38 0.71 2.34
C LEU A 408 16.09 1.30 3.73
N TYR A 409 16.12 2.63 3.84
CA TYR A 409 15.75 3.36 5.05
C TYR A 409 14.36 3.95 4.86
N ASP A 410 13.37 3.30 5.47
CA ASP A 410 11.97 3.68 5.41
C ASP A 410 11.62 4.51 6.64
N ILE A 411 11.48 5.82 6.45
CA ILE A 411 11.35 6.78 7.55
C ILE A 411 9.87 6.99 7.85
N HIS A 412 9.53 6.75 9.10
CA HIS A 412 8.18 6.69 9.64
C HIS A 412 8.00 7.52 10.92
N GLY A 413 6.76 7.64 11.36
CA GLY A 413 6.38 8.20 12.65
C GLY A 413 4.93 7.87 13.09
N PHE A 414 4.56 7.80 14.35
CA PHE A 414 5.30 8.23 15.49
C PHE A 414 5.21 7.09 16.50
N VAL A 415 6.36 6.60 16.92
CA VAL A 415 6.54 5.73 18.08
C VAL A 415 7.29 6.54 19.11
N LYS A 416 6.78 6.65 20.35
CA LYS A 416 7.37 7.55 21.36
C LYS A 416 8.84 7.30 21.60
N GLU A 417 9.25 6.04 21.60
CA GLU A 417 10.63 5.65 21.55
C GLU A 417 11.17 5.78 20.12
N PHE A 418 12.35 6.40 19.98
CA PHE A 418 13.05 6.41 18.70
C PHE A 418 13.44 4.98 18.32
N LEU A 419 12.67 4.36 17.41
CA LEU A 419 12.73 2.92 17.11
C LEU A 419 13.40 2.70 15.76
N ILE A 420 14.32 1.74 15.71
CA ILE A 420 15.06 1.38 14.50
C ILE A 420 15.12 -0.14 14.38
N GLU A 421 14.56 -0.68 13.30
CA GLU A 421 14.62 -2.12 13.01
C GLU A 421 16.05 -2.62 12.84
N PRO A 422 16.35 -3.88 13.22
CA PRO A 422 15.55 -5.09 12.94
C PRO A 422 14.38 -5.40 13.89
N ALA A 423 13.40 -6.13 13.35
CA ALA A 423 12.16 -6.59 13.95
C ALA A 423 12.32 -7.73 14.99
N THR A 424 11.27 -7.98 15.77
CA THR A 424 11.13 -9.20 16.60
C THR A 424 10.81 -10.42 15.72
N PRO A 425 10.95 -11.66 16.21
CA PRO A 425 10.26 -12.80 15.61
C PRO A 425 8.72 -12.69 15.77
N PRO A 426 7.92 -13.53 15.09
CA PRO A 426 8.34 -14.53 14.08
C PRO A 426 8.96 -13.86 12.86
N HIS A 427 9.92 -14.56 12.24
CA HIS A 427 10.51 -14.18 10.97
C HIS A 427 9.94 -15.06 9.85
N ASP A 428 9.65 -14.50 8.68
CA ASP A 428 9.13 -15.30 7.56
C ASP A 428 10.18 -16.36 7.13
N PRO A 429 9.80 -17.63 6.95
CA PRO A 429 10.72 -18.72 6.63
C PRO A 429 11.43 -18.58 5.27
N ASN A 430 10.99 -17.66 4.41
CA ASN A 430 11.60 -17.41 3.11
C ASN A 430 12.84 -16.50 3.18
N PHE A 431 13.15 -15.93 4.35
CA PHE A 431 14.38 -15.16 4.53
C PHE A 431 15.64 -16.04 4.56
N GLU A 432 16.76 -15.40 4.23
CA GLU A 432 18.12 -15.90 4.46
C GLU A 432 18.73 -15.11 5.62
N TYR A 433 18.06 -15.15 6.77
CA TYR A 433 18.26 -14.21 7.87
C TYR A 433 19.69 -14.23 8.44
N ASP A 434 20.37 -15.38 8.40
CA ASP A 434 21.76 -15.52 8.83
C ASP A 434 22.75 -14.66 8.04
N LEU A 435 22.40 -14.27 6.80
CA LEU A 435 23.21 -13.37 6.00
C LEU A 435 22.94 -11.89 6.31
N LEU A 436 21.76 -11.56 6.86
CA LEU A 436 21.27 -10.20 7.02
C LEU A 436 21.33 -9.71 8.47
N ALA A 437 21.00 -10.56 9.45
CA ALA A 437 20.69 -10.19 10.83
C ALA A 437 21.77 -9.32 11.50
N ASP A 438 23.01 -9.79 11.51
CA ASP A 438 24.13 -9.08 12.15
C ASP A 438 24.42 -7.75 11.45
N LEU A 439 24.31 -7.73 10.11
CA LEU A 439 24.53 -6.51 9.34
C LEU A 439 23.45 -5.46 9.59
N MET A 440 22.19 -5.89 9.70
CA MET A 440 21.07 -5.01 10.04
C MET A 440 21.23 -4.49 11.47
N LEU A 441 21.55 -5.36 12.42
CA LEU A 441 21.73 -4.96 13.82
C LEU A 441 22.87 -3.95 13.99
N ASP A 442 24.03 -4.20 13.38
CA ASP A 442 25.16 -3.27 13.40
C ASP A 442 24.78 -1.93 12.76
N ASN A 443 24.05 -1.94 11.64
CA ASN A 443 23.59 -0.73 10.97
C ASN A 443 22.62 0.07 11.87
N ALA A 444 21.63 -0.60 12.47
CA ALA A 444 20.65 0.00 13.38
C ALA A 444 21.31 0.71 14.56
N HIS A 445 22.35 0.10 15.15
CA HIS A 445 23.13 0.73 16.20
C HIS A 445 23.88 1.99 15.74
N HIS A 446 24.41 2.02 14.50
CA HIS A 446 25.04 3.24 13.97
C HIS A 446 24.02 4.35 13.73
N MET A 447 22.84 4.00 13.22
CA MET A 447 21.72 4.93 13.05
C MET A 447 21.28 5.51 14.39
N GLY A 448 20.97 4.67 15.37
CA GLY A 448 20.48 5.10 16.68
C GLY A 448 21.44 5.99 17.45
N ARG A 449 22.73 5.63 17.48
CA ARG A 449 23.78 6.44 18.14
C ARG A 449 23.94 7.82 17.50
N ALA A 450 23.87 7.90 16.18
CA ALA A 450 23.96 9.17 15.47
C ALA A 450 22.70 10.02 15.67
N GLY A 451 21.50 9.44 15.60
CA GLY A 451 20.25 10.17 15.82
C GLY A 451 20.14 10.76 17.24
N VAL A 452 20.44 9.97 18.28
CA VAL A 452 20.45 10.44 19.67
C VAL A 452 21.51 11.53 19.91
N ALA A 453 22.74 11.36 19.41
CA ALA A 453 23.82 12.31 19.67
C ALA A 453 23.63 13.71 19.06
N ASN A 454 22.64 13.89 18.17
CA ASN A 454 22.38 15.16 17.48
C ASN A 454 20.92 15.64 17.61
N SER A 455 20.14 15.05 18.50
CA SER A 455 18.74 15.45 18.76
C SER A 455 18.48 15.56 20.26
N GLY A 456 17.25 15.94 20.61
CA GLY A 456 16.75 16.01 21.99
C GLY A 456 16.31 14.68 22.59
N TYR A 457 16.51 13.55 21.91
CA TYR A 457 16.17 12.22 22.44
C TYR A 457 17.37 11.55 23.09
N ASP A 458 17.16 10.98 24.29
CA ASP A 458 18.25 10.39 25.08
C ASP A 458 18.58 8.93 24.74
N LYS A 459 17.69 8.23 24.04
CA LYS A 459 17.83 6.81 23.72
C LYS A 459 17.11 6.44 22.42
N TYR A 460 17.52 5.31 21.85
CA TYR A 460 16.82 4.60 20.78
C TYR A 460 16.56 3.15 21.22
N ILE A 461 15.64 2.47 20.54
CA ILE A 461 15.37 1.04 20.73
C ILE A 461 15.51 0.28 19.41
N ILE A 462 15.82 -1.00 19.53
CA ILE A 462 15.84 -1.97 18.43
C ILE A 462 14.89 -3.11 18.82
N PRO A 463 13.75 -3.30 18.12
CA PRO A 463 12.75 -4.30 18.50
C PRO A 463 13.33 -5.69 18.75
N LYS A 464 14.25 -6.16 17.89
CA LYS A 464 14.96 -7.44 18.05
C LYS A 464 15.62 -7.63 19.43
N LEU A 465 16.09 -6.55 20.05
CA LEU A 465 16.81 -6.60 21.34
C LEU A 465 15.93 -6.23 22.52
N ASP A 466 15.08 -5.22 22.33
CA ASP A 466 14.37 -4.56 23.42
C ASP A 466 12.98 -5.16 23.65
N TRP A 467 12.39 -5.83 22.65
CA TRP A 467 11.05 -6.40 22.69
C TRP A 467 11.09 -7.93 22.51
N GLY A 468 10.01 -8.61 22.95
CA GLY A 468 9.89 -10.07 22.85
C GLY A 468 9.12 -10.53 21.61
N ASP A 469 7.99 -9.88 21.33
CA ASP A 469 7.10 -10.12 20.20
C ASP A 469 6.31 -8.84 19.86
N GLY A 470 5.46 -8.90 18.82
CA GLY A 470 4.55 -7.81 18.47
C GLY A 470 5.09 -6.72 17.52
N TRP A 471 6.32 -6.87 17.02
CA TRP A 471 6.89 -6.05 15.93
C TRP A 471 7.64 -6.93 14.94
N ASP A 472 6.91 -7.87 14.35
CA ASP A 472 7.47 -8.93 13.51
C ASP A 472 7.70 -8.52 12.04
N ASP A 473 8.57 -9.25 11.35
CA ASP A 473 8.84 -9.09 9.91
C ASP A 473 8.26 -10.24 9.07
N SER A 474 7.25 -10.95 9.59
CA SER A 474 6.61 -12.06 8.87
C SER A 474 5.62 -11.61 7.78
N PHE A 475 5.33 -10.31 7.69
CA PHE A 475 4.45 -9.74 6.68
C PHE A 475 5.20 -8.92 5.63
N SER A 476 5.03 -9.27 4.36
CA SER A 476 5.61 -8.52 3.23
C SER A 476 4.86 -7.23 2.87
N GLY A 477 3.84 -6.83 3.63
CA GLY A 477 3.12 -5.59 3.34
C GLY A 477 3.85 -4.33 3.77
N TYR A 478 4.85 -4.43 4.66
CA TYR A 478 5.68 -3.30 5.05
C TYR A 478 6.78 -3.06 4.01
N THR A 479 7.04 -1.81 3.63
CA THR A 479 8.00 -1.51 2.55
C THR A 479 9.43 -1.91 2.89
N ALA A 480 9.89 -1.63 4.12
CA ALA A 480 11.19 -2.09 4.62
C ALA A 480 11.31 -3.63 4.60
N VAL A 481 10.32 -4.34 5.16
CA VAL A 481 10.32 -5.82 5.22
C VAL A 481 10.21 -6.46 3.84
N TYR A 482 9.37 -5.92 2.95
CA TYR A 482 9.29 -6.34 1.55
C TYR A 482 10.69 -6.34 0.89
N SER A 483 11.51 -5.34 1.17
CA SER A 483 12.87 -5.25 0.63
C SER A 483 13.78 -6.39 1.10
N MET A 484 13.58 -6.94 2.31
CA MET A 484 14.41 -8.03 2.85
C MET A 484 14.35 -9.31 2.01
N TYR A 485 13.18 -9.61 1.42
CA TYR A 485 13.03 -10.73 0.47
C TYR A 485 13.92 -10.61 -0.77
N HIS A 486 14.46 -9.41 -1.02
CA HIS A 486 15.34 -9.10 -2.14
C HIS A 486 16.83 -9.10 -1.80
N GLY A 487 17.21 -9.45 -0.56
CA GLY A 487 18.59 -9.42 -0.07
C GLY A 487 19.06 -7.99 0.25
N ILE A 488 18.17 -7.19 0.83
CA ILE A 488 18.35 -5.77 1.15
C ILE A 488 18.29 -5.60 2.67
N LEU A 489 19.14 -4.73 3.22
CA LEU A 489 19.03 -4.30 4.61
C LEU A 489 17.85 -3.32 4.73
N GLY A 490 16.65 -3.83 4.96
CA GLY A 490 15.43 -3.04 5.13
C GLY A 490 15.28 -2.55 6.58
N HIS A 491 15.12 -1.25 6.77
CA HIS A 491 14.95 -0.67 8.10
C HIS A 491 13.76 0.27 8.12
N THR A 492 12.76 -0.03 8.94
CA THR A 492 11.85 1.00 9.44
C THR A 492 12.55 1.84 10.52
N ILE A 493 12.50 3.16 10.37
CA ILE A 493 13.00 4.16 11.31
C ILE A 493 11.79 4.98 11.79
N GLU A 494 11.31 4.74 13.00
CA GLU A 494 10.18 5.46 13.60
C GLU A 494 10.71 6.63 14.42
N ILE A 495 10.53 7.86 13.91
CA ILE A 495 10.85 9.07 14.66
C ILE A 495 9.76 9.36 15.71
N PRO A 496 10.07 10.01 16.84
CA PRO A 496 9.08 10.11 17.90
C PRO A 496 7.87 11.01 17.69
N GLU A 497 8.02 12.13 16.98
CA GLU A 497 7.04 13.23 17.03
C GLU A 497 7.09 14.15 15.79
N GLY A 498 6.06 14.97 15.59
CA GLY A 498 6.01 15.98 14.53
C GLY A 498 6.78 17.28 14.84
N ASN A 499 8.09 17.20 15.13
CA ASN A 499 8.92 18.36 15.51
C ASN A 499 10.34 18.35 14.91
N GLN A 500 11.09 19.43 15.20
CA GLN A 500 12.46 19.62 14.73
C GLN A 500 13.45 18.59 15.29
N GLU A 501 13.25 18.11 16.52
CA GLU A 501 14.13 17.10 17.13
C GLU A 501 13.96 15.74 16.46
N SER A 502 12.74 15.37 16.06
CA SER A 502 12.49 14.19 15.22
C SER A 502 13.09 14.29 13.83
N TYR A 503 13.03 15.48 13.20
CA TYR A 503 13.76 15.73 11.95
C TYR A 503 15.27 15.47 12.14
N LYS A 504 15.88 16.04 13.18
CA LYS A 504 17.31 15.81 13.48
C LYS A 504 17.60 14.34 13.72
N ALA A 505 16.81 13.66 14.55
CA ALA A 505 17.02 12.25 14.90
C ALA A 505 17.04 11.36 13.65
N GLY A 506 16.04 11.47 12.79
CA GLY A 506 15.97 10.69 11.55
C GLY A 506 17.04 11.08 10.53
N TYR A 507 17.32 12.38 10.35
CA TYR A 507 18.37 12.87 9.45
C TYR A 507 19.75 12.30 9.81
N TYR A 508 20.13 12.38 11.09
CA TYR A 508 21.42 11.87 11.55
C TYR A 508 21.44 10.35 11.68
N ALA A 509 20.31 9.70 11.91
CA ALA A 509 20.23 8.25 11.81
C ALA A 509 20.58 7.75 10.41
N VAL A 510 19.98 8.33 9.35
CA VAL A 510 20.34 7.97 7.98
C VAL A 510 21.84 8.18 7.73
N LEU A 511 22.42 9.31 8.16
CA LEU A 511 23.87 9.54 8.02
C LEU A 511 24.72 8.52 8.79
N GLY A 512 24.30 8.12 9.99
CA GLY A 512 24.94 7.08 10.78
C GLY A 512 24.91 5.72 10.06
N GLY A 513 23.78 5.37 9.47
CA GLY A 513 23.66 4.16 8.66
C GLY A 513 24.56 4.23 7.42
N LEU A 514 24.61 5.36 6.73
CA LEU A 514 25.50 5.56 5.58
C LEU A 514 26.99 5.46 5.94
N ASP A 515 27.40 5.94 7.12
CA ASP A 515 28.76 5.76 7.63
C ASP A 515 29.09 4.26 7.81
N TYR A 516 28.17 3.48 8.38
CA TYR A 516 28.32 2.03 8.49
C TYR A 516 28.46 1.35 7.13
N LEU A 517 27.58 1.68 6.17
CA LEU A 517 27.67 1.11 4.82
C LEU A 517 29.01 1.45 4.16
N ALA A 518 29.47 2.69 4.30
CA ALA A 518 30.72 3.16 3.70
C ALA A 518 31.97 2.48 4.27
N GLN A 519 31.92 2.02 5.52
CA GLN A 519 32.97 1.24 6.17
C GLN A 519 32.98 -0.24 5.75
N ASN A 520 31.86 -0.77 5.23
CA ASN A 520 31.67 -2.20 4.98
C ASN A 520 31.21 -2.59 3.55
N PRO A 521 31.58 -1.89 2.45
CA PRO A 521 31.01 -2.13 1.13
C PRO A 521 31.23 -3.56 0.60
N ASP A 522 32.43 -4.12 0.77
CA ASP A 522 32.74 -5.48 0.29
C ASP A 522 31.97 -6.55 1.07
N LYS A 523 31.80 -6.36 2.39
CA LYS A 523 31.01 -7.27 3.24
C LYS A 523 29.54 -7.29 2.80
N LEU A 524 29.00 -6.12 2.45
CA LEU A 524 27.64 -5.97 1.94
C LEU A 524 27.46 -6.60 0.55
N MET A 525 28.43 -6.39 -0.35
CA MET A 525 28.40 -7.01 -1.67
C MET A 525 28.54 -8.53 -1.58
N GLU A 526 29.41 -9.05 -0.71
CA GLU A 526 29.52 -10.49 -0.44
C GLU A 526 28.21 -11.07 0.10
N MET A 527 27.55 -10.40 1.06
CA MET A 527 26.23 -10.82 1.56
C MET A 527 25.23 -10.96 0.41
N ARG A 528 25.10 -9.93 -0.44
CA ARG A 528 24.17 -9.92 -1.57
C ARG A 528 24.43 -11.06 -2.55
N LEU A 529 25.70 -11.24 -2.93
CA LEU A 529 26.07 -12.27 -3.88
C LEU A 529 25.81 -13.67 -3.30
N ASN A 530 26.07 -13.88 -2.01
CA ASN A 530 25.75 -15.15 -1.34
C ASN A 530 24.24 -15.40 -1.26
N PHE A 531 23.43 -14.37 -0.97
CA PHE A 531 21.97 -14.45 -0.98
C PHE A 531 21.47 -14.94 -2.36
N TYR A 532 21.91 -14.29 -3.44
CA TYR A 532 21.52 -14.68 -4.80
C TYR A 532 22.07 -16.05 -5.21
N LEU A 533 23.30 -16.39 -4.79
CA LEU A 533 23.93 -17.66 -5.09
C LEU A 533 23.19 -18.84 -4.45
N ARG A 534 22.71 -18.69 -3.21
CA ARG A 534 21.84 -19.69 -2.57
C ARG A 534 20.57 -19.93 -3.39
N GLY A 535 20.04 -18.85 -3.97
CA GLY A 535 18.91 -18.85 -4.91
C GLY A 535 19.14 -19.73 -6.12
N ILE A 536 20.12 -19.32 -6.91
CA ILE A 536 20.47 -19.95 -8.18
C ILE A 536 20.83 -21.43 -8.01
N ASN A 537 21.55 -21.76 -6.93
CA ASN A 537 21.98 -23.13 -6.68
C ASN A 537 20.96 -23.98 -5.90
N LYS A 538 19.77 -23.45 -5.59
CA LYS A 538 18.73 -24.13 -4.79
C LYS A 538 19.27 -24.68 -3.47
N VAL A 539 20.14 -23.91 -2.80
CA VAL A 539 20.77 -24.31 -1.53
C VAL A 539 19.87 -23.91 -0.38
N GLU A 540 19.54 -24.86 0.50
CA GLU A 540 18.97 -24.58 1.82
C GLU A 540 20.08 -24.72 2.86
N ASP A 541 20.69 -23.59 3.24
CA ASP A 541 21.70 -23.58 4.30
C ASP A 541 21.01 -23.72 5.66
N PRO A 542 21.34 -24.73 6.48
CA PRO A 542 20.74 -24.89 7.82
C PRO A 542 20.92 -23.66 8.72
N LYS A 543 21.95 -22.84 8.49
CA LYS A 543 22.17 -21.62 9.27
C LYS A 543 21.05 -20.60 9.08
N ALA A 544 20.40 -20.56 7.92
CA ALA A 544 19.27 -19.67 7.66
C ALA A 544 18.08 -19.94 8.59
N GLU A 545 18.02 -21.12 9.21
CA GLU A 545 16.97 -21.50 10.14
C GLU A 545 17.25 -21.06 11.59
N ASN A 546 18.47 -20.62 11.92
CA ASN A 546 18.87 -20.30 13.30
C ASN A 546 18.03 -19.20 13.96
N GLU A 547 17.51 -18.28 13.14
CA GLU A 547 16.72 -17.14 13.60
C GLU A 547 15.21 -17.44 13.53
N LEU A 548 14.83 -18.56 12.89
CA LEU A 548 13.45 -19.04 12.86
C LEU A 548 13.16 -19.76 14.19
N VAL A 549 12.83 -18.97 15.21
CA VAL A 549 12.60 -19.43 16.58
C VAL A 549 11.10 -19.45 16.93
N GLY A 550 10.74 -20.25 17.93
CA GLY A 550 9.44 -20.16 18.59
C GLY A 550 9.45 -19.15 19.74
N PRO A 551 8.28 -18.93 20.40
CA PRO A 551 8.17 -18.01 21.54
C PRO A 551 9.05 -18.35 22.75
N ASP A 552 9.56 -19.58 22.83
CA ASP A 552 10.51 -20.03 23.86
C ASP A 552 11.98 -19.80 23.48
N GLY A 553 12.23 -19.17 22.32
CA GLY A 553 13.54 -18.91 21.76
C GLY A 553 14.22 -20.14 21.14
N GLN A 554 13.55 -21.30 21.07
CA GLN A 554 14.10 -22.49 20.43
C GLN A 554 13.92 -22.42 18.92
N VAL A 555 14.94 -22.87 18.18
CA VAL A 555 14.88 -22.98 16.72
C VAL A 555 13.77 -23.95 16.31
N VAL A 556 12.77 -23.45 15.59
CA VAL A 556 11.69 -24.25 14.97
C VAL A 556 11.97 -24.57 13.51
N GLY A 557 12.73 -23.70 12.84
CA GLY A 557 13.13 -23.88 11.44
C GLY A 557 11.98 -23.86 10.45
N ARG A 558 12.24 -24.33 9.22
CA ARG A 558 11.26 -24.31 8.12
C ARG A 558 10.33 -25.53 8.17
N ILE A 559 9.02 -25.32 8.02
CA ILE A 559 8.02 -26.40 8.01
C ILE A 559 7.92 -27.02 6.61
N LYS A 560 8.44 -28.25 6.45
CA LYS A 560 8.56 -28.93 5.13
C LYS A 560 7.37 -29.82 4.72
N LYS A 561 6.38 -30.02 5.60
CA LYS A 561 5.14 -30.80 5.36
C LYS A 561 5.35 -32.15 4.62
N GLY A 562 6.36 -32.92 5.05
CA GLY A 562 6.66 -34.25 4.50
C GLY A 562 7.60 -34.26 3.28
N GLN A 563 8.05 -33.09 2.82
CA GLN A 563 9.08 -32.96 1.79
C GLN A 563 10.49 -32.92 2.42
N GLU A 564 11.51 -33.28 1.64
CA GLU A 564 12.91 -33.20 2.09
C GLU A 564 13.41 -31.75 2.23
N LYS A 565 12.85 -30.85 1.41
CA LYS A 565 13.22 -29.44 1.26
C LYS A 565 12.00 -28.55 1.48
N PHE A 566 12.24 -27.32 1.93
CA PHE A 566 11.19 -26.31 2.05
C PHE A 566 10.84 -25.68 0.70
N PHE A 567 11.86 -25.31 -0.08
CA PHE A 567 11.68 -24.77 -1.42
C PHE A 567 11.48 -25.91 -2.44
N PRO A 568 10.44 -25.85 -3.28
CA PRO A 568 10.32 -26.77 -4.41
C PRO A 568 11.37 -26.48 -5.48
N ASP A 569 11.55 -27.41 -6.43
CA ASP A 569 12.37 -27.18 -7.62
C ASP A 569 11.71 -26.22 -8.60
N TYR A 570 10.38 -26.28 -8.70
CA TYR A 570 9.56 -25.43 -9.56
C TYR A 570 8.22 -25.13 -8.89
N TYR A 571 7.60 -24.03 -9.29
CA TYR A 571 6.15 -23.89 -9.27
C TYR A 571 5.60 -23.93 -10.68
N VAL A 572 4.49 -24.63 -10.88
CA VAL A 572 3.73 -24.58 -12.14
C VAL A 572 2.37 -23.94 -11.89
N ILE A 573 2.07 -22.89 -12.66
CA ILE A 573 0.78 -22.19 -12.64
C ILE A 573 0.05 -22.56 -13.94
N PRO A 574 -1.02 -23.38 -13.86
CA PRO A 574 -1.80 -23.74 -15.01
C PRO A 574 -2.45 -22.52 -15.68
N MET A 575 -2.24 -22.39 -16.99
CA MET A 575 -2.80 -21.29 -17.78
C MET A 575 -4.03 -21.69 -18.59
N GLY A 576 -4.36 -22.98 -18.60
CA GLY A 576 -5.54 -23.52 -19.24
C GLY A 576 -6.85 -23.04 -18.58
N VAL A 577 -7.90 -22.97 -19.39
CA VAL A 577 -9.26 -22.64 -18.97
C VAL A 577 -9.83 -23.81 -18.18
N ASP A 578 -10.24 -23.55 -16.95
CA ASP A 578 -10.76 -24.55 -16.02
C ASP A 578 -11.80 -23.87 -15.11
N LYS A 579 -12.90 -24.57 -14.84
CA LYS A 579 -13.97 -24.09 -13.97
C LYS A 579 -13.56 -23.98 -12.49
N ASP A 580 -12.39 -24.51 -12.13
CA ASP A 580 -11.85 -24.42 -10.77
C ASP A 580 -10.58 -23.54 -10.69
N ASN A 581 -10.34 -22.68 -11.67
CA ASN A 581 -9.12 -21.87 -11.76
C ASN A 581 -9.41 -20.46 -12.30
N ASP A 582 -9.00 -19.43 -11.57
CA ASP A 582 -9.03 -18.06 -12.07
C ASP A 582 -7.86 -17.79 -13.04
N THR A 583 -8.13 -17.92 -14.34
CA THR A 583 -7.14 -17.69 -15.38
C THR A 583 -6.74 -16.22 -15.52
N GLN A 584 -7.57 -15.27 -15.06
CA GLN A 584 -7.21 -13.86 -15.06
C GLN A 584 -6.15 -13.59 -14.00
N GLU A 585 -6.35 -14.09 -12.78
CA GLU A 585 -5.38 -13.94 -11.70
C GLU A 585 -4.08 -14.72 -11.98
N ALA A 586 -4.17 -15.92 -12.56
CA ALA A 586 -2.99 -16.64 -13.05
C ALA A 586 -2.19 -15.82 -14.09
N PHE A 587 -2.88 -15.16 -15.02
CA PHE A 587 -2.25 -14.29 -16.01
C PHE A 587 -1.65 -13.02 -15.38
N ASN A 588 -2.33 -12.41 -14.41
CA ASN A 588 -1.86 -11.22 -13.70
C ASN A 588 -0.52 -11.48 -12.97
N MET A 589 -0.23 -12.75 -12.62
CA MET A 589 1.07 -13.12 -12.05
C MET A 589 2.27 -12.86 -12.96
N ILE A 590 2.09 -12.80 -14.29
CA ILE A 590 3.20 -12.48 -15.22
C ILE A 590 3.76 -11.08 -14.92
N ASP A 591 2.88 -10.08 -14.88
CA ASP A 591 3.27 -8.69 -14.61
C ASP A 591 3.66 -8.50 -13.15
N TYR A 592 2.98 -9.18 -12.23
CA TYR A 592 3.36 -9.16 -10.83
C TYR A 592 4.79 -9.70 -10.64
N PHE A 593 5.11 -10.90 -11.14
CA PHE A 593 6.46 -11.46 -11.00
C PHE A 593 7.52 -10.61 -11.68
N LYS A 594 7.25 -10.10 -12.88
CA LYS A 594 8.15 -9.16 -13.56
C LYS A 594 8.46 -7.93 -12.71
N ARG A 595 7.45 -7.33 -12.09
CA ARG A 595 7.62 -6.16 -11.22
C ARG A 595 8.48 -6.47 -10.00
N ASN A 596 8.40 -7.69 -9.49
CA ASN A 596 9.11 -8.16 -8.31
C ASN A 596 10.45 -8.90 -8.63
N GLY A 597 10.88 -8.91 -9.91
CA GLY A 597 12.16 -9.52 -10.30
C GLY A 597 12.17 -11.05 -10.30
N VAL A 598 11.00 -11.68 -10.16
CA VAL A 598 10.85 -13.13 -10.25
C VAL A 598 10.79 -13.52 -11.72
N LEU A 599 11.67 -14.43 -12.12
CA LEU A 599 11.74 -14.97 -13.47
C LEU A 599 10.67 -16.06 -13.62
N VAL A 600 9.83 -15.89 -14.64
CA VAL A 600 8.81 -16.85 -15.06
C VAL A 600 9.02 -17.20 -16.53
N LYS A 601 8.87 -18.48 -16.86
CA LYS A 601 8.95 -19.01 -18.22
C LYS A 601 7.65 -19.72 -18.59
N GLU A 602 7.47 -19.96 -19.87
CA GLU A 602 6.35 -20.74 -20.39
C GLU A 602 6.85 -22.14 -20.81
N LEU A 603 6.09 -23.16 -20.46
CA LEU A 603 6.32 -24.52 -20.89
C LEU A 603 5.95 -24.67 -22.38
N LYS A 604 6.91 -25.05 -23.23
CA LYS A 604 6.73 -25.07 -24.70
C LYS A 604 6.19 -26.38 -25.27
N GLU A 605 6.21 -27.44 -24.48
CA GLU A 605 5.64 -28.75 -24.79
C GLU A 605 5.19 -29.43 -23.49
N ASP A 606 4.22 -30.34 -23.56
CA ASP A 606 3.74 -31.09 -22.39
C ASP A 606 4.91 -31.82 -21.68
N SER A 607 4.90 -31.82 -20.34
CA SER A 607 5.87 -32.55 -19.53
C SER A 607 5.18 -33.15 -18.32
N GLY A 608 5.13 -34.48 -18.23
CA GLY A 608 4.36 -35.18 -17.20
C GLY A 608 2.87 -34.78 -17.24
N ASN A 609 2.36 -34.25 -16.13
CA ASN A 609 0.98 -33.78 -16.00
C ASN A 609 0.80 -32.30 -16.38
N TYR A 610 1.88 -31.60 -16.72
CA TYR A 610 1.89 -30.17 -17.02
C TYR A 610 1.74 -29.92 -18.52
N LYS A 611 1.02 -28.85 -18.87
CA LYS A 611 0.59 -28.58 -20.24
C LYS A 611 1.38 -27.47 -20.89
N LYS A 612 1.59 -27.60 -22.20
CA LYS A 612 2.12 -26.52 -23.02
C LYS A 612 1.32 -25.23 -22.78
N GLY A 613 2.02 -24.13 -22.53
CA GLY A 613 1.45 -22.82 -22.21
C GLY A 613 1.38 -22.52 -20.72
N ASP A 614 1.56 -23.51 -19.83
CA ASP A 614 1.63 -23.27 -18.39
C ASP A 614 2.84 -22.40 -18.03
N LEU A 615 2.68 -21.57 -17.00
CA LEU A 615 3.80 -20.80 -16.47
C LEU A 615 4.60 -21.66 -15.50
N VAL A 616 5.92 -21.59 -15.62
CA VAL A 616 6.88 -22.28 -14.76
C VAL A 616 7.78 -21.25 -14.11
N VAL A 617 7.77 -21.24 -12.78
CA VAL A 617 8.74 -20.51 -11.96
C VAL A 617 9.82 -21.50 -11.55
N ASP A 618 10.98 -21.43 -12.20
CA ASP A 618 12.15 -22.22 -11.79
C ASP A 618 12.77 -21.60 -10.55
N MET A 619 12.86 -22.38 -9.46
CA MET A 619 13.36 -21.88 -8.19
C MET A 619 14.89 -21.72 -8.17
N ALA A 620 15.61 -22.16 -9.21
CA ALA A 620 17.01 -21.82 -9.45
C ALA A 620 17.18 -20.35 -9.93
N GLN A 621 16.84 -19.41 -9.06
CA GLN A 621 16.94 -17.98 -9.35
C GLN A 621 17.23 -17.13 -8.10
N ALA A 622 17.81 -15.95 -8.32
CA ALA A 622 18.22 -15.03 -7.25
C ALA A 622 17.07 -14.62 -6.30
N LYS A 623 15.83 -14.51 -6.81
CA LYS A 623 14.64 -14.03 -6.08
C LYS A 623 13.73 -15.16 -5.60
N ARG A 624 14.25 -16.38 -5.42
CA ARG A 624 13.45 -17.56 -5.05
C ARG A 624 12.67 -17.41 -3.74
N GLY A 625 13.22 -16.67 -2.76
CA GLY A 625 12.57 -16.44 -1.46
C GLY A 625 11.23 -15.72 -1.64
N TYR A 626 11.23 -14.59 -2.37
CA TYR A 626 10.00 -13.86 -2.68
C TYR A 626 9.03 -14.67 -3.56
N ALA A 627 9.54 -15.42 -4.54
CA ALA A 627 8.71 -16.28 -5.38
C ALA A 627 7.96 -17.34 -4.55
N ASN A 628 8.63 -17.97 -3.60
CA ASN A 628 8.02 -18.94 -2.69
C ASN A 628 7.05 -18.26 -1.72
N HIS A 629 7.42 -17.12 -1.15
CA HIS A 629 6.58 -16.34 -0.23
C HIS A 629 5.17 -16.07 -0.77
N VAL A 630 5.05 -15.71 -2.04
CA VAL A 630 3.73 -15.41 -2.62
C VAL A 630 2.96 -16.66 -3.08
N LEU A 631 3.63 -17.78 -3.31
CA LEU A 631 3.03 -19.01 -3.87
C LEU A 631 2.79 -20.14 -2.86
N TYR A 632 3.54 -20.18 -1.76
CA TYR A 632 3.39 -21.20 -0.74
C TYR A 632 2.12 -20.99 0.10
N LYS A 633 1.78 -21.99 0.92
CA LYS A 633 0.55 -21.98 1.71
C LYS A 633 0.56 -21.05 2.92
N GLY A 634 1.69 -20.40 3.23
CA GLY A 634 1.85 -19.60 4.44
C GLY A 634 2.25 -20.44 5.67
N SER A 635 2.51 -19.73 6.77
CA SER A 635 2.86 -20.28 8.08
C SER A 635 1.76 -20.06 9.11
N ASN A 636 1.74 -20.90 10.15
CA ASN A 636 0.84 -20.76 11.29
C ASN A 636 1.64 -20.23 12.47
N GLU A 637 1.46 -18.95 12.78
CA GLU A 637 2.18 -18.25 13.83
C GLU A 637 1.37 -18.14 15.14
N SER A 638 0.23 -18.83 15.26
CA SER A 638 -0.66 -18.79 16.43
C SER A 638 -0.04 -19.13 17.79
N LYS A 639 1.22 -19.58 17.85
CA LYS A 639 1.94 -19.79 19.12
C LYS A 639 2.40 -18.47 19.75
N TRP A 640 2.59 -17.42 18.96
CA TRP A 640 3.02 -16.10 19.42
C TRP A 640 1.90 -15.36 20.13
N ALA A 641 2.23 -14.59 21.18
CA ALA A 641 1.23 -13.92 21.99
C ALA A 641 0.76 -12.60 21.38
N ALA A 642 1.64 -11.91 20.64
CA ALA A 642 1.35 -10.68 19.92
C ALA A 642 1.96 -10.70 18.51
N MET A 643 1.34 -9.93 17.61
CA MET A 643 1.80 -9.73 16.24
C MET A 643 1.39 -8.36 15.73
N TYR A 644 2.15 -7.79 14.79
CA TYR A 644 1.97 -6.41 14.38
C TYR A 644 0.92 -6.21 13.28
N ALA A 645 0.79 -7.13 12.32
CA ALA A 645 -0.30 -7.12 11.33
C ALA A 645 -0.62 -8.52 10.78
N GLU A 646 -1.44 -8.58 9.74
CA GLU A 646 -1.75 -9.77 8.95
C GLU A 646 -0.51 -10.43 8.32
N LEU A 647 -0.53 -11.74 8.09
CA LEU A 647 0.52 -12.57 7.45
C LEU A 647 0.06 -13.27 6.17
N VAL A 648 -1.25 -13.47 5.97
CA VAL A 648 -1.72 -14.37 4.91
C VAL A 648 -1.49 -13.74 3.54
N VAL A 649 -0.50 -14.26 2.82
CA VAL A 649 -0.24 -13.91 1.41
C VAL A 649 -0.86 -14.95 0.48
N ASN A 650 -0.34 -16.19 0.44
CA ASN A 650 -0.88 -17.36 -0.30
C ASN A 650 -1.74 -16.99 -1.52
N PHE A 651 -1.13 -16.32 -2.51
CA PHE A 651 -1.86 -15.76 -3.65
C PHE A 651 -2.71 -16.79 -4.41
N PRO A 652 -2.26 -18.05 -4.62
CA PRO A 652 -3.09 -19.04 -5.29
C PRO A 652 -4.46 -19.21 -4.63
N ASP A 653 -4.51 -19.40 -3.31
CA ASP A 653 -5.78 -19.61 -2.60
C ASP A 653 -6.56 -18.31 -2.42
N MET A 654 -5.86 -17.19 -2.17
CA MET A 654 -6.47 -15.89 -1.90
C MET A 654 -7.04 -15.24 -3.18
N LYS A 655 -6.45 -15.53 -4.34
CA LYS A 655 -6.85 -14.98 -5.65
C LYS A 655 -7.50 -16.03 -6.56
N GLY A 656 -7.60 -17.28 -6.14
CA GLY A 656 -8.44 -18.29 -6.79
C GLY A 656 -7.79 -19.00 -7.98
N PHE A 657 -6.46 -18.94 -8.11
CA PHE A 657 -5.72 -19.67 -9.14
C PHE A 657 -4.89 -20.81 -8.57
N LYS A 658 -4.46 -21.74 -9.43
CA LYS A 658 -3.66 -22.90 -9.03
C LYS A 658 -2.17 -22.60 -9.16
N ALA A 659 -1.39 -22.97 -8.15
CA ALA A 659 0.06 -23.10 -8.24
C ALA A 659 0.49 -24.42 -7.61
N GLN A 660 1.24 -25.22 -8.34
CA GLN A 660 1.65 -26.55 -7.91
C GLN A 660 3.15 -26.54 -7.59
N PRO A 661 3.56 -26.80 -6.33
CA PRO A 661 4.97 -27.02 -6.01
C PRO A 661 5.43 -28.37 -6.58
N VAL A 662 6.60 -28.38 -7.20
CA VAL A 662 7.19 -29.58 -7.83
C VAL A 662 8.55 -29.86 -7.21
N PHE A 663 8.69 -31.04 -6.60
CA PHE A 663 9.95 -31.54 -6.03
C PHE A 663 10.53 -32.60 -6.98
N GLY A 664 11.10 -32.12 -8.08
CA GLY A 664 11.58 -32.96 -9.16
C GLY A 664 12.58 -32.20 -10.01
N ASP A 665 13.86 -32.34 -9.67
CA ASP A 665 14.94 -31.67 -10.38
C ASP A 665 14.92 -32.01 -11.89
N LYS A 666 15.26 -31.00 -12.71
CA LYS A 666 15.36 -31.10 -14.18
C LYS A 666 14.09 -31.51 -14.93
N LEU A 667 12.91 -31.53 -14.30
CA LEU A 667 11.67 -31.95 -14.96
C LEU A 667 11.33 -31.17 -16.24
N PHE A 668 11.76 -29.90 -16.32
CA PHE A 668 11.51 -29.00 -17.46
C PHE A 668 12.78 -28.62 -18.24
N GLU A 669 13.90 -29.33 -18.03
CA GLU A 669 15.15 -29.05 -18.73
C GLU A 669 14.96 -29.08 -20.26
N GLY A 670 15.35 -27.99 -20.93
CA GLY A 670 15.21 -27.85 -22.38
C GLY A 670 13.79 -27.56 -22.90
N LYS A 671 12.78 -27.45 -22.03
CA LYS A 671 11.36 -27.28 -22.42
C LYS A 671 10.78 -25.91 -22.14
N LEU A 672 11.53 -25.03 -21.49
CA LEU A 672 11.09 -23.69 -21.11
C LEU A 672 11.49 -22.64 -22.15
N GLY A 673 10.60 -21.68 -22.40
CA GLY A 673 10.89 -20.52 -23.24
C GLY A 673 10.21 -19.26 -22.73
N ASP A 674 10.39 -18.14 -23.43
CA ASP A 674 9.78 -16.87 -23.01
C ASP A 674 8.25 -16.94 -23.04
N VAL A 675 7.62 -16.20 -22.12
CA VAL A 675 6.16 -16.12 -22.04
C VAL A 675 5.61 -15.42 -23.27
N THR A 676 4.67 -16.07 -23.96
CA THR A 676 4.03 -15.56 -25.19
C THR A 676 2.57 -15.17 -24.97
N ALA A 677 2.01 -15.42 -23.79
CA ALA A 677 0.65 -15.04 -23.44
C ALA A 677 0.51 -13.51 -23.45
N LEU A 678 -0.39 -12.99 -24.29
CA LEU A 678 -0.72 -11.56 -24.36
C LEU A 678 -2.02 -11.21 -23.64
N ARG A 679 -2.80 -12.22 -23.27
CA ARG A 679 -4.06 -12.08 -22.53
C ARG A 679 -4.37 -13.39 -21.80
N ALA A 680 -5.13 -13.30 -20.71
CA ALA A 680 -5.64 -14.45 -19.98
C ALA A 680 -6.47 -15.39 -20.88
N ALA A 681 -6.32 -16.69 -20.67
CA ALA A 681 -7.06 -17.72 -21.39
C ALA A 681 -8.55 -17.67 -21.04
N ARG A 682 -9.39 -17.98 -22.02
CA ARG A 682 -10.85 -17.93 -21.93
C ARG A 682 -11.46 -18.95 -22.87
N THR A 683 -12.74 -19.27 -22.68
CA THR A 683 -13.45 -20.22 -23.54
C THR A 683 -13.24 -19.86 -25.02
N SER A 684 -12.64 -20.78 -25.79
CA SER A 684 -12.22 -20.51 -27.17
C SER A 684 -13.04 -21.23 -28.23
N GLN A 685 -13.76 -22.29 -27.85
CA GLN A 685 -14.62 -23.06 -28.73
C GLN A 685 -16.08 -22.84 -28.30
N VAL A 686 -16.77 -21.96 -29.02
CA VAL A 686 -18.19 -21.68 -28.79
C VAL A 686 -19.03 -22.51 -29.76
N ASP A 687 -19.89 -23.39 -29.26
CA ASP A 687 -20.89 -24.06 -30.08
C ASP A 687 -22.08 -23.11 -30.29
N HIS A 688 -22.12 -22.49 -31.47
CA HIS A 688 -23.21 -21.62 -31.88
C HIS A 688 -24.55 -22.34 -32.09
N LYS A 689 -24.60 -23.68 -31.98
CA LYS A 689 -25.87 -24.44 -31.94
C LYS A 689 -26.50 -24.43 -30.55
N ALA A 690 -25.72 -24.22 -29.50
CA ALA A 690 -26.26 -24.03 -28.17
C ALA A 690 -26.95 -22.65 -28.12
N PRO A 691 -28.22 -22.55 -27.68
CA PRO A 691 -28.90 -21.26 -27.57
C PRO A 691 -28.39 -20.41 -26.39
N TYR A 692 -27.85 -21.07 -25.36
CA TYR A 692 -27.36 -20.43 -24.14
C TYR A 692 -26.01 -21.00 -23.72
N TYR A 693 -25.34 -20.27 -22.83
CA TYR A 693 -24.12 -20.67 -22.15
C TYR A 693 -24.23 -20.43 -20.65
N VAL A 694 -23.67 -21.35 -19.86
CA VAL A 694 -23.46 -21.18 -18.41
C VAL A 694 -22.06 -20.63 -18.20
N ILE A 695 -21.94 -19.39 -17.74
CA ILE A 695 -20.71 -18.79 -17.23
C ILE A 695 -20.50 -19.30 -15.81
N ALA A 696 -19.39 -19.99 -15.57
CA ALA A 696 -19.06 -20.47 -14.24
C ALA A 696 -18.68 -19.29 -13.34
N ASN A 697 -19.29 -19.21 -12.15
CA ASN A 697 -18.99 -18.17 -11.17
C ASN A 697 -17.67 -18.49 -10.48
N THR A 698 -16.53 -18.18 -11.10
CA THR A 698 -15.20 -18.66 -10.68
C THR A 698 -14.27 -17.56 -10.22
N SER A 699 -14.55 -16.32 -10.61
CA SER A 699 -13.61 -15.20 -10.53
C SER A 699 -14.33 -13.85 -10.43
N GLU A 700 -13.57 -12.81 -10.05
CA GLU A 700 -14.00 -11.41 -10.20
C GLU A 700 -14.36 -11.10 -11.67
N SER A 701 -13.62 -11.66 -12.63
CA SER A 701 -13.88 -11.49 -14.06
C SER A 701 -15.26 -12.01 -14.49
N ALA A 702 -15.72 -13.13 -13.93
CA ALA A 702 -17.05 -13.67 -14.20
C ALA A 702 -18.15 -12.71 -13.71
N VAL A 703 -18.04 -12.21 -12.48
CA VAL A 703 -19.00 -11.25 -11.91
C VAL A 703 -19.02 -9.95 -12.72
N LYS A 704 -17.84 -9.46 -13.12
CA LYS A 704 -17.72 -8.25 -13.94
C LYS A 704 -18.33 -8.41 -15.33
N ALA A 705 -18.16 -9.59 -15.94
CA ALA A 705 -18.80 -9.93 -17.21
C ALA A 705 -20.34 -9.92 -17.10
N VAL A 706 -20.86 -10.46 -15.99
CA VAL A 706 -22.31 -10.45 -15.70
C VAL A 706 -22.83 -9.04 -15.52
N ASN A 707 -22.19 -8.20 -14.70
CA ASN A 707 -22.59 -6.81 -14.50
C ASN A 707 -22.53 -6.01 -15.81
N GLN A 708 -21.53 -6.28 -16.67
CA GLN A 708 -21.46 -5.67 -17.99
C GLN A 708 -22.63 -6.09 -18.89
N ALA A 709 -23.00 -7.37 -18.90
CA ALA A 709 -24.16 -7.85 -19.69
C ALA A 709 -25.47 -7.21 -19.20
N LEU A 710 -25.63 -7.06 -17.88
CA LEU A 710 -26.78 -6.39 -17.28
C LEU A 710 -26.84 -4.90 -17.67
N ALA A 711 -25.71 -4.20 -17.63
CA ALA A 711 -25.61 -2.80 -18.07
C ALA A 711 -25.94 -2.62 -19.57
N GLU A 712 -25.67 -3.64 -20.39
CA GLU A 712 -26.05 -3.69 -21.81
C GLU A 712 -27.51 -4.12 -22.06
N GLY A 713 -28.31 -4.31 -21.00
CA GLY A 713 -29.71 -4.73 -21.08
C GLY A 713 -29.91 -6.17 -21.52
N LYS A 714 -28.88 -7.02 -21.39
CA LYS A 714 -28.97 -8.45 -21.73
C LYS A 714 -29.66 -9.23 -20.62
N LYS A 715 -30.24 -10.38 -20.99
CA LYS A 715 -30.87 -11.29 -20.03
C LYS A 715 -29.81 -12.19 -19.43
N VAL A 716 -29.68 -12.13 -18.11
CA VAL A 716 -28.84 -13.03 -17.32
C VAL A 716 -29.71 -13.76 -16.32
N TYR A 717 -29.52 -15.06 -16.16
CA TYR A 717 -30.22 -15.88 -15.17
C TYR A 717 -29.23 -16.48 -14.19
N LEU A 718 -29.64 -16.67 -12.94
CA LEU A 718 -28.84 -17.40 -11.95
C LEU A 718 -29.06 -18.91 -12.12
N THR A 719 -28.00 -19.71 -11.99
CA THR A 719 -28.06 -21.17 -11.86
C THR A 719 -27.31 -21.60 -10.59
N ASP A 720 -27.42 -22.88 -10.24
CA ASP A 720 -26.67 -23.53 -9.17
C ASP A 720 -25.20 -23.11 -9.10
N ASP A 721 -24.48 -23.18 -10.23
CA ASP A 721 -23.02 -22.92 -10.28
C ASP A 721 -22.64 -21.79 -11.27
N GLY A 722 -23.45 -20.72 -11.31
CA GLY A 722 -23.09 -19.49 -12.00
C GLY A 722 -24.23 -18.80 -12.73
N TYR A 723 -24.00 -18.40 -13.97
CA TYR A 723 -24.88 -17.47 -14.69
C TYR A 723 -25.18 -17.93 -16.12
N ILE A 724 -26.44 -17.84 -16.54
CA ILE A 724 -26.86 -18.22 -17.89
C ILE A 724 -27.08 -16.97 -18.74
N VAL A 725 -26.47 -16.92 -19.92
CA VAL A 725 -26.69 -15.88 -20.94
C VAL A 725 -26.91 -16.51 -22.32
N ASP A 726 -27.51 -15.77 -23.25
CA ASP A 726 -27.58 -16.22 -24.64
C ASP A 726 -26.20 -16.30 -25.29
N THR A 727 -26.04 -17.21 -26.26
CA THR A 727 -24.74 -17.46 -26.91
C THR A 727 -24.10 -16.23 -27.57
N PRO A 728 -24.85 -15.34 -28.25
CA PRO A 728 -24.29 -14.07 -28.73
C PRO A 728 -23.71 -13.19 -27.62
N THR A 729 -24.41 -13.08 -26.48
CA THR A 729 -23.93 -12.34 -25.32
C THR A 729 -22.70 -12.99 -24.70
N PHE A 730 -22.68 -14.32 -24.54
CA PHE A 730 -21.47 -15.02 -24.07
C PHE A 730 -20.27 -14.74 -24.99
N THR A 731 -20.49 -14.81 -26.30
CA THR A 731 -19.44 -14.57 -27.30
C THR A 731 -18.87 -13.14 -27.20
N SER A 732 -19.72 -12.12 -27.02
CA SER A 732 -19.25 -10.73 -26.91
C SER A 732 -18.50 -10.44 -25.59
N LEU A 733 -18.79 -11.18 -24.52
CA LEU A 733 -18.09 -11.04 -23.25
C LEU A 733 -16.66 -11.59 -23.31
N LEU A 734 -16.41 -12.64 -24.10
CA LEU A 734 -15.07 -13.24 -24.25
C LEU A 734 -14.03 -12.29 -24.85
N ASP A 735 -14.45 -11.23 -25.56
CA ASP A 735 -13.51 -10.21 -26.05
C ASP A 735 -12.82 -9.45 -24.90
N ARG A 736 -13.54 -9.26 -23.79
CA ARG A 736 -13.12 -8.42 -22.66
C ARG A 736 -12.73 -9.21 -21.42
N TYR A 737 -13.41 -10.32 -21.15
CA TYR A 737 -13.27 -11.05 -19.88
C TYR A 737 -12.73 -12.46 -20.08
N ALA A 738 -11.86 -12.87 -19.16
CA ALA A 738 -11.40 -14.24 -19.08
C ALA A 738 -12.40 -15.07 -18.28
N ILE A 739 -13.33 -15.70 -19.00
CA ILE A 739 -14.41 -16.49 -18.41
C ILE A 739 -14.46 -17.91 -18.97
N TYR A 740 -14.76 -18.85 -18.09
CA TYR A 740 -15.13 -20.23 -18.42
C TYR A 740 -16.64 -20.29 -18.69
N GLY A 741 -17.07 -21.00 -19.73
CA GLY A 741 -18.48 -21.33 -19.89
C GLY A 741 -18.78 -22.59 -20.67
N ASP A 742 -19.86 -23.25 -20.27
CA ASP A 742 -20.37 -24.49 -20.86
C ASP A 742 -21.60 -24.22 -21.74
N ALA A 743 -21.69 -24.90 -22.88
CA ALA A 743 -22.84 -24.87 -23.75
C ALA A 743 -24.10 -25.42 -23.06
N LEU A 744 -25.22 -24.71 -23.14
CA LEU A 744 -26.50 -25.09 -22.54
C LEU A 744 -27.57 -25.29 -23.63
N TYR A 745 -28.04 -26.53 -23.77
CA TYR A 745 -29.12 -26.90 -24.70
C TYR A 745 -30.48 -26.99 -24.00
N LYS A 746 -30.79 -25.98 -23.19
CA LYS A 746 -32.06 -25.82 -22.48
C LYS A 746 -32.48 -24.36 -22.48
N ILE A 747 -33.76 -24.10 -22.28
CA ILE A 747 -34.31 -22.76 -22.17
C ILE A 747 -34.40 -22.40 -20.68
N PRO A 748 -33.69 -21.35 -20.20
CA PRO A 748 -33.88 -20.84 -18.86
C PRO A 748 -35.21 -20.08 -18.75
N GLN A 749 -35.98 -20.40 -17.72
CA GLN A 749 -37.23 -19.75 -17.35
C GLN A 749 -37.12 -19.21 -15.92
N GLY A 750 -37.79 -18.09 -15.65
CA GLY A 750 -37.77 -17.45 -14.33
C GLY A 750 -37.31 -15.99 -14.39
N GLN A 751 -36.99 -15.45 -13.21
CA GLN A 751 -36.58 -14.06 -13.06
C GLN A 751 -35.14 -13.87 -13.57
N THR A 752 -34.95 -12.90 -14.46
CA THR A 752 -33.61 -12.47 -14.84
C THR A 752 -33.03 -11.57 -13.76
N LEU A 753 -31.70 -11.62 -13.60
CA LEU A 753 -30.96 -10.63 -12.83
C LEU A 753 -31.17 -9.23 -13.43
N LYS A 754 -30.90 -8.22 -12.60
CA LYS A 754 -30.96 -6.80 -12.97
C LYS A 754 -29.68 -6.13 -12.47
N SER A 755 -29.32 -5.01 -13.08
CA SER A 755 -28.30 -4.13 -12.50
C SER A 755 -28.80 -3.64 -11.13
N LEU A 756 -27.94 -3.70 -10.12
CA LEU A 756 -28.25 -3.35 -8.75
C LEU A 756 -27.30 -2.27 -8.24
N LYS A 757 -27.87 -1.29 -7.54
CA LYS A 757 -27.14 -0.25 -6.82
C LYS A 757 -26.87 -0.68 -5.39
N VAL A 758 -25.65 -0.45 -4.91
CA VAL A 758 -25.23 -0.88 -3.59
C VAL A 758 -24.86 0.32 -2.73
N TYR A 759 -25.45 0.39 -1.53
CA TYR A 759 -24.98 1.29 -0.48
C TYR A 759 -24.06 0.52 0.48
N ALA A 760 -22.82 0.97 0.58
CA ALA A 760 -21.84 0.45 1.52
C ALA A 760 -21.23 1.64 2.29
N PRO A 761 -21.69 1.93 3.52
CA PRO A 761 -21.35 3.16 4.20
C PRO A 761 -19.83 3.27 4.42
N PRO A 762 -19.25 4.46 4.23
CA PRO A 762 -17.86 4.69 4.61
C PRO A 762 -17.71 4.51 6.12
N HIS A 763 -16.49 4.24 6.55
CA HIS A 763 -16.17 4.25 7.96
C HIS A 763 -14.79 4.81 8.18
N GLN A 764 -14.63 5.49 9.31
CA GLN A 764 -13.35 5.99 9.74
C GLN A 764 -12.59 4.86 10.43
N PHE A 765 -11.58 4.30 9.76
CA PHE A 765 -10.58 3.52 10.47
C PHE A 765 -9.88 4.43 11.49
N TYR A 766 -9.77 3.98 12.75
CA TYR A 766 -9.16 4.78 13.81
C TYR A 766 -7.74 5.26 13.44
N TRP A 767 -6.98 4.43 12.70
CA TRP A 767 -5.63 4.71 12.25
C TRP A 767 -5.58 5.66 11.05
N ALA A 768 -6.59 5.66 10.17
CA ALA A 768 -6.63 6.51 8.98
C ALA A 768 -6.91 7.97 9.34
N GLY A 769 -7.70 8.18 10.40
CA GLY A 769 -8.07 9.51 10.86
C GLY A 769 -9.00 10.28 9.92
N VAL A 770 -9.52 9.66 8.86
CA VAL A 770 -10.46 10.22 7.88
C VAL A 770 -11.51 9.17 7.49
N ASP A 771 -12.72 9.61 7.12
CA ASP A 771 -13.70 8.72 6.52
C ASP A 771 -13.14 8.11 5.25
N SER A 772 -13.20 6.79 5.19
CA SER A 772 -12.64 5.99 4.11
C SER A 772 -13.74 5.11 3.51
N PRO A 773 -13.73 4.89 2.19
CA PRO A 773 -14.56 3.86 1.58
C PRO A 773 -14.36 2.52 2.29
N ALA A 774 -15.45 1.79 2.56
CA ALA A 774 -15.33 0.41 3.03
C ALA A 774 -14.59 -0.44 1.98
N HIS A 775 -13.81 -1.44 2.41
CA HIS A 775 -13.11 -2.30 1.46
C HIS A 775 -14.08 -3.02 0.52
N THR A 776 -15.27 -3.35 1.02
CA THR A 776 -16.34 -3.95 0.24
C THR A 776 -16.88 -3.01 -0.83
N ALA A 777 -16.97 -1.70 -0.56
CA ALA A 777 -17.36 -0.72 -1.58
C ALA A 777 -16.34 -0.69 -2.73
N LEU A 778 -15.05 -0.72 -2.40
CA LEU A 778 -13.96 -0.78 -3.38
C LEU A 778 -13.98 -2.07 -4.20
N ALA A 779 -14.13 -3.24 -3.56
CA ALA A 779 -14.20 -4.53 -4.23
C ALA A 779 -15.43 -4.65 -5.15
N LEU A 780 -16.60 -4.16 -4.70
CA LEU A 780 -17.83 -4.14 -5.49
C LEU A 780 -17.72 -3.23 -6.71
N LYS A 781 -17.08 -2.07 -6.56
CA LYS A 781 -16.76 -1.20 -7.70
C LYS A 781 -15.85 -1.91 -8.71
N ASN A 782 -14.85 -2.67 -8.26
CA ASN A 782 -13.97 -3.44 -9.15
C ASN A 782 -14.73 -4.54 -9.91
N MET A 783 -15.69 -5.19 -9.26
CA MET A 783 -16.65 -6.16 -9.83
C MET A 783 -17.71 -5.52 -10.76
N GLY A 784 -17.75 -4.19 -10.88
CA GLY A 784 -18.65 -3.48 -11.81
C GLY A 784 -20.04 -3.17 -11.24
N PHE A 785 -20.23 -3.20 -9.92
CA PHE A 785 -21.46 -2.68 -9.30
C PHE A 785 -21.44 -1.14 -9.22
N GLU A 786 -22.63 -0.54 -9.24
CA GLU A 786 -22.80 0.89 -8.98
C GLU A 786 -22.87 1.11 -7.45
N ILE A 787 -21.94 1.88 -6.91
CA ILE A 787 -21.94 2.29 -5.51
C ILE A 787 -22.65 3.65 -5.40
N VAL A 788 -23.61 3.75 -4.49
CA VAL A 788 -24.38 4.97 -4.23
C VAL A 788 -24.10 5.51 -2.82
N ASP A 789 -24.41 6.80 -2.61
CA ASP A 789 -24.08 7.52 -1.38
C ASP A 789 -25.18 7.45 -0.31
N SER A 790 -26.36 6.92 -0.65
CA SER A 790 -27.51 6.84 0.25
C SER A 790 -28.22 5.47 0.18
N PRO A 791 -28.79 5.00 1.30
CA PRO A 791 -29.57 3.76 1.31
C PRO A 791 -30.89 3.84 0.52
N GLU A 792 -31.43 5.04 0.29
CA GLU A 792 -32.66 5.25 -0.48
C GLU A 792 -32.47 4.93 -1.97
N GLU A 793 -31.31 5.29 -2.52
CA GLU A 793 -30.92 5.03 -3.91
C GLU A 793 -30.51 3.57 -4.15
N ALA A 794 -30.23 2.82 -3.09
CA ALA A 794 -29.72 1.46 -3.18
C ALA A 794 -30.82 0.40 -3.35
N ASP A 795 -30.44 -0.67 -4.04
CA ASP A 795 -31.18 -1.93 -4.07
C ASP A 795 -30.72 -2.88 -2.98
N VAL A 796 -29.44 -2.84 -2.60
CA VAL A 796 -28.83 -3.69 -1.57
C VAL A 796 -27.94 -2.85 -0.64
N ILE A 797 -27.96 -3.17 0.66
CA ILE A 797 -27.11 -2.53 1.67
C ILE A 797 -26.03 -3.53 2.12
N VAL A 798 -24.77 -3.09 2.19
CA VAL A 798 -23.65 -3.92 2.66
C VAL A 798 -22.93 -3.23 3.81
N LEU A 799 -22.92 -3.87 4.98
CA LEU A 799 -22.43 -3.34 6.25
C LEU A 799 -21.16 -4.09 6.66
N GLU A 800 -20.01 -3.39 6.68
CA GLU A 800 -18.68 -3.95 7.00
C GLU A 800 -18.14 -3.51 8.38
N SER A 801 -18.64 -2.38 8.90
CA SER A 801 -18.18 -1.79 10.17
C SER A 801 -19.32 -1.64 11.17
N ASN A 802 -19.04 -1.09 12.35
CA ASN A 802 -20.05 -0.70 13.33
C ASN A 802 -20.72 0.66 13.03
N ASN A 803 -20.40 1.31 11.90
CA ASN A 803 -20.94 2.62 11.53
C ASN A 803 -22.31 2.50 10.83
N TYR A 804 -23.32 1.98 11.54
CA TYR A 804 -24.70 1.95 11.08
C TYR A 804 -25.69 1.87 12.24
N ASP A 805 -26.97 2.12 12.00
CA ASP A 805 -28.03 1.92 12.98
C ASP A 805 -29.09 0.91 12.52
N LYS A 806 -29.99 0.54 13.44
CA LYS A 806 -31.04 -0.47 13.21
C LYS A 806 -32.01 -0.15 12.07
N SER A 807 -32.09 1.09 11.61
CA SER A 807 -32.96 1.52 10.50
C SER A 807 -32.49 0.95 9.16
N LEU A 808 -31.18 0.72 8.98
CA LEU A 808 -30.64 0.15 7.74
C LEU A 808 -30.94 -1.34 7.61
N VAL A 809 -31.01 -2.07 8.73
CA VAL A 809 -31.26 -3.51 8.72
C VAL A 809 -32.75 -3.80 8.47
N GLY A 810 -33.04 -4.45 7.34
CA GLY A 810 -34.41 -4.75 6.90
C GLY A 810 -35.10 -3.62 6.14
N LEU A 811 -34.40 -2.53 5.80
CA LEU A 811 -34.88 -1.51 4.86
C LEU A 811 -34.86 -2.04 3.43
N LYS A 812 -33.78 -2.74 3.08
CA LYS A 812 -33.49 -3.40 1.81
C LYS A 812 -32.86 -4.77 2.10
N PRO A 813 -32.69 -5.66 1.11
CA PRO A 813 -31.77 -6.78 1.24
C PRO A 813 -30.44 -6.29 1.84
N THR A 814 -30.01 -6.94 2.93
CA THR A 814 -28.86 -6.48 3.73
C THR A 814 -27.82 -7.58 3.83
N ILE A 815 -26.55 -7.21 3.70
CA ILE A 815 -25.39 -8.08 3.90
C ILE A 815 -24.58 -7.51 5.06
N VAL A 816 -24.32 -8.32 6.07
CA VAL A 816 -23.46 -7.98 7.21
C VAL A 816 -22.19 -8.82 7.10
N VAL A 817 -21.05 -8.17 6.97
CA VAL A 817 -19.76 -8.81 6.69
C VAL A 817 -18.70 -8.41 7.71
N GLY A 818 -17.94 -9.38 8.21
CA GLY A 818 -16.87 -9.20 9.16
C GLY A 818 -17.33 -9.11 10.62
N GLY A 819 -16.41 -9.39 11.54
CA GLY A 819 -16.67 -9.41 12.97
C GLY A 819 -17.26 -8.11 13.52
N SER A 820 -16.70 -6.95 13.16
CA SER A 820 -17.15 -5.65 13.69
C SER A 820 -18.64 -5.37 13.39
N ALA A 821 -19.07 -5.53 12.14
CA ALA A 821 -20.47 -5.35 11.78
C ALA A 821 -21.36 -6.41 12.45
N MET A 822 -20.91 -7.66 12.48
CA MET A 822 -21.67 -8.76 13.09
C MET A 822 -21.91 -8.56 14.59
N GLN A 823 -20.90 -8.11 15.35
CA GLN A 823 -21.06 -7.78 16.77
C GLN A 823 -21.98 -6.59 16.99
N HIS A 824 -21.92 -5.60 16.10
CA HIS A 824 -22.82 -4.46 16.18
C HIS A 824 -24.27 -4.87 15.91
N LEU A 825 -24.51 -5.78 14.95
CA LEU A 825 -25.84 -6.37 14.71
C LEU A 825 -26.41 -7.03 15.97
N GLU A 826 -25.61 -7.80 16.71
CA GLU A 826 -26.02 -8.39 17.99
C GLU A 826 -26.35 -7.29 19.02
N LYS A 827 -25.48 -6.28 19.17
CA LYS A 827 -25.68 -5.16 20.12
C LYS A 827 -26.96 -4.38 19.86
N LEU A 828 -27.39 -4.26 18.59
CA LEU A 828 -28.67 -3.62 18.25
C LEU A 828 -29.88 -4.39 18.79
N GLY A 829 -29.74 -5.69 19.10
CA GLY A 829 -30.78 -6.51 19.72
C GLY A 829 -32.02 -6.72 18.85
N ILE A 830 -31.86 -6.66 17.52
CA ILE A 830 -32.99 -6.71 16.57
C ILE A 830 -33.29 -8.11 16.03
N LEU A 831 -32.39 -9.07 16.21
CA LEU A 831 -32.47 -10.41 15.64
C LEU A 831 -32.54 -11.47 16.76
N ASP A 832 -33.75 -11.89 17.11
CA ASP A 832 -33.99 -12.82 18.21
C ASP A 832 -33.24 -14.15 18.03
N GLY A 833 -32.47 -14.53 19.05
CA GLY A 833 -31.69 -15.77 19.04
C GLY A 833 -30.38 -15.72 18.25
N PHE A 834 -29.97 -14.54 17.75
CA PHE A 834 -28.64 -14.31 17.20
C PHE A 834 -27.60 -14.07 18.31
N ASP A 835 -26.41 -14.64 18.17
CA ASP A 835 -25.30 -14.50 19.12
C ASP A 835 -23.97 -14.49 18.35
N ALA A 836 -23.31 -13.33 18.34
CA ALA A 836 -22.07 -13.07 17.62
C ALA A 836 -20.88 -13.11 18.60
N GLU A 837 -20.46 -14.32 18.90
CA GLU A 837 -19.38 -14.55 19.86
C GLU A 837 -18.01 -14.14 19.28
N ARG A 838 -17.11 -13.77 20.18
CA ARG A 838 -15.70 -13.49 19.89
C ARG A 838 -14.80 -14.11 20.94
N PHE A 839 -13.51 -14.22 20.63
CA PHE A 839 -12.50 -14.52 21.63
C PHE A 839 -12.51 -13.47 22.76
N LYS A 840 -12.36 -13.93 24.01
CA LYS A 840 -12.37 -13.05 25.19
C LYS A 840 -11.22 -12.04 25.22
N ASN A 841 -10.10 -12.36 24.57
CA ASN A 841 -8.85 -11.61 24.65
C ASN A 841 -8.40 -10.99 23.31
N GLY A 842 -9.26 -10.92 22.29
CA GLY A 842 -8.89 -10.31 21.01
C GLY A 842 -10.02 -10.27 19.99
N SER A 843 -10.14 -9.16 19.25
CA SER A 843 -10.99 -9.01 18.07
C SER A 843 -10.24 -9.14 16.75
N ASP A 844 -8.91 -9.00 16.79
CA ASP A 844 -8.07 -8.76 15.60
C ASP A 844 -7.08 -9.93 15.46
N TYR A 845 -7.51 -11.00 14.81
CA TYR A 845 -6.70 -12.18 14.47
C TYR A 845 -6.89 -12.50 13.01
N GLU A 846 -5.93 -13.16 12.38
CA GLU A 846 -6.03 -13.54 10.97
C GLU A 846 -5.91 -15.04 10.78
N GLY A 847 -6.71 -15.59 9.86
CA GLY A 847 -6.55 -16.97 9.44
C GLY A 847 -7.15 -17.27 8.09
N LEU A 848 -6.41 -18.04 7.30
CA LEU A 848 -6.96 -18.83 6.20
C LEU A 848 -7.24 -20.24 6.70
N MET A 849 -8.47 -20.70 6.51
CA MET A 849 -8.97 -21.94 7.09
C MET A 849 -9.75 -22.77 6.07
N LYS A 850 -9.78 -24.10 6.26
CA LYS A 850 -10.71 -25.00 5.57
C LYS A 850 -12.10 -24.87 6.19
N ALA A 851 -13.11 -24.82 5.36
CA ALA A 851 -14.51 -24.73 5.76
C ALA A 851 -15.36 -25.80 5.05
N ILE A 852 -16.47 -26.15 5.70
CA ILE A 852 -17.55 -26.96 5.14
C ILE A 852 -18.64 -26.00 4.66
N ILE A 853 -18.80 -25.91 3.34
CA ILE A 853 -19.71 -25.00 2.64
C ILE A 853 -20.91 -25.79 2.10
N GLN A 854 -22.10 -25.20 2.16
CA GLN A 854 -23.31 -25.76 1.55
C GLN A 854 -23.33 -25.54 0.04
N ASP A 855 -22.47 -26.24 -0.71
CA ASP A 855 -22.23 -26.04 -2.15
C ASP A 855 -23.43 -26.24 -3.11
N GLN A 856 -24.60 -26.61 -2.59
CA GLN A 856 -25.86 -26.66 -3.33
C GLN A 856 -26.74 -25.42 -3.09
N ASP A 857 -26.34 -24.51 -2.20
CA ASP A 857 -27.05 -23.26 -1.94
C ASP A 857 -26.59 -22.18 -2.93
N PRO A 858 -27.51 -21.47 -3.61
CA PRO A 858 -27.17 -20.45 -4.60
C PRO A 858 -26.30 -19.31 -4.03
N LEU A 859 -26.40 -19.02 -2.73
CA LEU A 859 -25.56 -17.99 -2.09
C LEU A 859 -24.09 -18.41 -1.98
N THR A 860 -23.79 -19.69 -2.16
CA THR A 860 -22.44 -20.26 -2.15
C THR A 860 -21.98 -20.72 -3.53
N SER A 861 -22.70 -20.33 -4.59
CA SER A 861 -22.37 -20.66 -5.98
C SER A 861 -20.89 -20.40 -6.29
N GLY A 862 -20.24 -21.36 -6.95
CA GLY A 862 -18.81 -21.31 -7.25
C GLY A 862 -17.86 -21.74 -6.12
N TYR A 863 -18.36 -22.10 -4.94
CA TYR A 863 -17.57 -22.68 -3.85
C TYR A 863 -17.84 -24.17 -3.69
N LYS A 864 -16.79 -24.93 -3.40
CA LYS A 864 -16.89 -26.36 -3.14
C LYS A 864 -17.22 -26.63 -1.68
N LYS A 865 -17.81 -27.80 -1.40
CA LYS A 865 -18.08 -28.26 -0.04
C LYS A 865 -16.87 -28.16 0.90
N ASP A 866 -15.70 -28.63 0.47
CA ASP A 866 -14.46 -28.54 1.25
C ASP A 866 -13.66 -27.29 0.82
N GLY A 867 -14.29 -26.13 0.96
CA GLY A 867 -13.76 -24.84 0.52
C GLY A 867 -12.89 -24.15 1.55
N LEU A 868 -12.64 -22.87 1.31
CA LEU A 868 -11.82 -22.01 2.16
C LEU A 868 -12.67 -20.94 2.82
N PHE A 869 -12.18 -20.47 3.97
CA PHE A 869 -12.70 -19.33 4.70
C PHE A 869 -11.54 -18.46 5.17
N TYR A 870 -11.63 -17.16 4.89
CA TYR A 870 -10.65 -16.17 5.33
C TYR A 870 -11.33 -15.16 6.25
N SER A 871 -10.66 -14.85 7.36
CA SER A 871 -11.07 -13.82 8.31
C SER A 871 -9.86 -13.12 8.89
N ASN A 872 -9.97 -11.81 9.09
CA ASN A 872 -9.09 -11.04 9.97
C ASN A 872 -9.82 -10.54 11.24
N SER A 873 -10.91 -11.21 11.60
CA SER A 873 -11.67 -10.94 12.82
C SER A 873 -11.89 -12.19 13.66
N GLY A 874 -11.81 -12.03 14.98
CA GLY A 874 -11.89 -13.08 16.00
C GLY A 874 -13.28 -13.69 16.26
N ASN A 875 -14.16 -13.73 15.26
CA ASN A 875 -15.61 -13.87 15.45
C ASN A 875 -16.25 -15.12 14.81
N TRP A 876 -17.33 -15.62 15.42
CA TRP A 876 -18.20 -16.67 14.88
C TRP A 876 -19.66 -16.48 15.31
N ILE A 877 -20.56 -17.29 14.74
CA ILE A 877 -21.98 -17.30 15.05
C ILE A 877 -22.25 -18.44 16.04
N ALA A 878 -22.53 -18.10 17.30
CA ALA A 878 -22.73 -19.08 18.36
C ALA A 878 -24.19 -19.56 18.44
N LYS A 879 -25.16 -18.69 18.11
CA LYS A 879 -26.58 -19.02 18.01
C LYS A 879 -27.17 -18.48 16.71
N ILE A 880 -27.96 -19.32 16.07
CA ILE A 880 -28.61 -19.04 14.79
C ILE A 880 -30.08 -18.73 15.04
N PRO A 881 -30.62 -17.62 14.52
CA PRO A 881 -32.05 -17.33 14.61
C PRO A 881 -32.90 -18.40 13.91
N ALA A 882 -34.12 -18.61 14.40
CA ALA A 882 -34.96 -19.74 13.97
C ALA A 882 -35.28 -19.75 12.45
N ASN A 883 -35.31 -18.58 11.80
CA ASN A 883 -35.61 -18.44 10.37
C ASN A 883 -34.35 -18.33 9.50
N PHE A 884 -33.19 -18.70 10.03
CA PHE A 884 -31.91 -18.69 9.32
C PHE A 884 -31.40 -20.12 9.13
N ARG A 885 -30.65 -20.32 8.04
CA ARG A 885 -29.93 -21.56 7.75
C ARG A 885 -28.43 -21.30 7.73
N THR A 886 -27.67 -22.34 8.06
CA THR A 886 -26.20 -22.33 7.96
C THR A 886 -25.76 -22.48 6.52
N LEU A 887 -24.78 -21.68 6.09
CA LEU A 887 -24.16 -21.75 4.77
C LEU A 887 -22.71 -22.24 4.83
N ALA A 888 -21.98 -21.90 5.91
CA ALA A 888 -20.60 -22.34 6.10
C ALA A 888 -20.26 -22.54 7.58
N SER A 889 -19.41 -23.52 7.85
CA SER A 889 -18.81 -23.76 9.16
C SER A 889 -17.33 -24.11 9.01
N ILE A 890 -16.50 -23.78 9.98
CA ILE A 890 -15.09 -24.20 9.98
C ILE A 890 -15.02 -25.72 10.12
N ALA A 891 -14.11 -26.36 9.39
CA ALA A 891 -13.93 -27.80 9.46
C ALA A 891 -13.54 -28.25 10.89
N GLY A 892 -13.95 -29.46 11.28
CA GLY A 892 -13.80 -29.94 12.66
C GLY A 892 -12.36 -30.30 13.09
N SER A 893 -11.43 -30.43 12.13
CA SER A 893 -10.03 -30.79 12.36
C SER A 893 -9.16 -30.39 11.18
N ASP A 894 -7.85 -30.20 11.38
CA ASP A 894 -6.88 -29.85 10.32
C ASP A 894 -7.34 -28.68 9.43
N PHE A 895 -8.01 -27.71 10.04
CA PHE A 895 -8.66 -26.62 9.33
C PHE A 895 -7.75 -25.40 9.15
N TYR A 896 -6.85 -25.10 10.08
CA TYR A 896 -6.04 -23.88 10.05
C TYR A 896 -4.86 -24.02 9.08
N ILE A 897 -4.78 -23.15 8.07
CA ILE A 897 -3.77 -23.24 7.00
C ILE A 897 -2.61 -22.28 7.29
N ALA A 898 -2.91 -21.00 7.50
CA ALA A 898 -1.94 -19.95 7.73
C ALA A 898 -2.55 -18.73 8.43
N GLY A 899 -1.69 -17.89 9.01
CA GLY A 899 -2.04 -16.66 9.73
C GLY A 899 -1.58 -16.68 11.18
N TRP A 900 -2.14 -15.79 11.99
CA TRP A 900 -1.94 -15.73 13.44
C TRP A 900 -3.27 -15.63 14.16
N TRP A 901 -3.56 -16.68 14.92
CA TRP A 901 -4.77 -16.76 15.72
C TRP A 901 -4.54 -17.63 16.95
N PRO A 902 -4.04 -17.07 18.06
CA PRO A 902 -3.87 -17.78 19.31
C PRO A 902 -5.19 -18.40 19.80
N GLY A 903 -5.16 -19.68 20.13
CA GLY A 903 -6.36 -20.43 20.54
C GLY A 903 -7.30 -20.83 19.40
N ASN A 904 -6.81 -20.87 18.15
CA ASN A 904 -7.63 -21.18 16.97
C ASN A 904 -8.41 -22.49 17.10
N GLU A 905 -8.00 -23.45 17.93
CA GLU A 905 -8.69 -24.72 18.14
C GLU A 905 -10.17 -24.55 18.55
N GLN A 906 -10.54 -23.41 19.14
CA GLN A 906 -11.92 -23.08 19.51
C GLN A 906 -12.83 -22.82 18.29
N LEU A 907 -12.25 -22.60 17.10
CA LEU A 907 -13.00 -22.38 15.86
C LEU A 907 -13.54 -23.67 15.24
N ALA A 908 -13.06 -24.84 15.65
CA ALA A 908 -13.51 -26.11 15.10
C ALA A 908 -15.04 -26.24 15.16
N ASN A 909 -15.67 -26.54 14.02
CA ASN A 909 -17.13 -26.67 13.84
C ASN A 909 -17.95 -25.39 14.11
N LYS A 910 -17.31 -24.22 14.28
CA LYS A 910 -18.04 -22.97 14.46
C LYS A 910 -18.70 -22.52 13.15
N VAL A 911 -19.91 -21.98 13.27
CA VAL A 911 -20.67 -21.44 12.13
C VAL A 911 -20.15 -20.05 11.81
N VAL A 912 -19.93 -19.78 10.52
CA VAL A 912 -19.32 -18.52 10.05
C VAL A 912 -20.11 -17.83 8.94
N ALA A 913 -21.14 -18.47 8.41
CA ALA A 913 -22.05 -17.86 7.45
C ALA A 913 -23.48 -18.38 7.64
N ILE A 914 -24.45 -17.47 7.70
CA ILE A 914 -25.88 -17.80 7.75
C ILE A 914 -26.67 -16.91 6.79
N ALA A 915 -27.83 -17.39 6.35
CA ALA A 915 -28.77 -16.60 5.58
C ALA A 915 -30.21 -16.85 6.02
N GLY A 916 -31.01 -15.80 6.00
CA GLY A 916 -32.42 -15.84 6.39
C GLY A 916 -33.12 -14.56 5.96
N THR A 917 -34.16 -14.19 6.71
CA THR A 917 -34.92 -12.96 6.45
C THR A 917 -35.07 -12.12 7.72
N TYR A 918 -35.20 -10.82 7.56
CA TYR A 918 -35.58 -9.90 8.63
C TYR A 918 -36.50 -8.83 8.05
N LYS A 919 -37.68 -8.63 8.67
CA LYS A 919 -38.74 -7.77 8.13
C LYS A 919 -39.04 -8.04 6.65
N GLU A 920 -39.16 -9.32 6.30
CA GLU A 920 -39.41 -9.80 4.93
C GLU A 920 -38.28 -9.52 3.92
N GLN A 921 -37.19 -8.86 4.33
CA GLN A 921 -36.01 -8.64 3.49
C GLN A 921 -34.98 -9.76 3.69
N PRO A 922 -34.26 -10.19 2.64
CA PRO A 922 -33.11 -11.07 2.77
C PRO A 922 -32.02 -10.48 3.68
N LEU A 923 -31.47 -11.31 4.56
CA LEU A 923 -30.33 -10.96 5.40
C LEU A 923 -29.28 -12.07 5.31
N PHE A 924 -28.08 -11.71 4.85
CA PHE A 924 -26.89 -12.56 4.83
C PHE A 924 -25.90 -12.05 5.87
N VAL A 925 -25.40 -12.95 6.73
CA VAL A 925 -24.40 -12.62 7.75
C VAL A 925 -23.19 -13.52 7.55
N TYR A 926 -22.03 -12.91 7.36
CA TYR A 926 -20.75 -13.58 7.11
C TYR A 926 -19.70 -13.07 8.09
N ALA A 927 -19.18 -13.96 8.94
CA ALA A 927 -18.22 -13.60 9.98
C ALA A 927 -16.84 -13.24 9.42
N GLY A 928 -16.50 -13.70 8.21
CA GLY A 928 -15.19 -13.46 7.60
C GLY A 928 -15.06 -12.10 6.93
N ASN A 929 -13.88 -11.82 6.39
CA ASN A 929 -13.51 -10.52 5.82
C ASN A 929 -13.08 -10.70 4.35
N PRO A 930 -14.02 -11.01 3.44
CA PRO A 930 -13.73 -11.45 2.08
C PRO A 930 -13.09 -10.37 1.21
N THR A 931 -13.14 -9.10 1.63
CA THR A 931 -12.69 -7.93 0.87
C THR A 931 -11.49 -7.23 1.51
N ASN A 932 -10.91 -7.80 2.58
CA ASN A 932 -9.86 -7.15 3.38
C ASN A 932 -8.72 -6.60 2.51
N ARG A 933 -8.55 -5.27 2.49
CA ARG A 933 -7.50 -4.56 1.73
C ARG A 933 -7.40 -4.93 0.25
N LEU A 934 -8.49 -5.42 -0.33
CA LEU A 934 -8.56 -5.92 -1.71
C LEU A 934 -7.65 -7.13 -2.04
N HIS A 935 -7.14 -7.82 -1.03
CA HIS A 935 -6.24 -8.96 -1.21
C HIS A 935 -6.97 -10.29 -1.55
N PRO A 936 -8.07 -10.69 -0.86
CA PRO A 936 -8.72 -11.98 -1.04
C PRO A 936 -9.71 -12.02 -2.22
N VAL A 937 -9.25 -11.70 -3.44
CA VAL A 937 -10.10 -11.58 -4.66
C VAL A 937 -11.02 -12.79 -4.87
N HIS A 938 -10.55 -14.00 -4.55
CA HIS A 938 -11.35 -15.23 -4.68
C HIS A 938 -12.65 -15.19 -3.85
N PHE A 939 -12.60 -14.52 -2.69
CA PHE A 939 -13.67 -14.50 -1.69
C PHE A 939 -14.73 -13.43 -1.97
N TYR A 940 -14.48 -12.49 -2.90
CA TYR A 940 -15.44 -11.45 -3.27
C TYR A 940 -16.80 -12.02 -3.68
N ARG A 941 -16.80 -13.24 -4.23
CA ARG A 941 -18.01 -13.94 -4.67
C ARG A 941 -19.02 -14.18 -3.55
N TRP A 942 -18.59 -14.24 -2.28
CA TRP A 942 -19.52 -14.31 -1.15
C TRP A 942 -20.48 -13.11 -1.14
N ILE A 943 -19.96 -11.93 -1.44
CA ILE A 943 -20.74 -10.69 -1.44
C ILE A 943 -21.55 -10.57 -2.73
N SER A 944 -20.96 -10.85 -3.90
CA SER A 944 -21.71 -10.77 -5.16
C SER A 944 -22.85 -11.77 -5.25
N ASN A 945 -22.67 -12.99 -4.73
CA ASN A 945 -23.74 -13.99 -4.67
C ASN A 945 -24.90 -13.50 -3.80
N ALA A 946 -24.60 -12.91 -2.65
CA ALA A 946 -25.62 -12.35 -1.76
C ALA A 946 -26.35 -11.14 -2.37
N ILE A 947 -25.68 -10.33 -3.19
CA ILE A 947 -26.29 -9.20 -3.92
C ILE A 947 -27.23 -9.70 -5.02
N PHE A 948 -26.79 -10.65 -5.86
CA PHE A 948 -27.64 -11.18 -6.94
C PHE A 948 -28.81 -12.03 -6.42
N GLY A 949 -28.71 -12.55 -5.20
CA GLY A 949 -29.78 -13.27 -4.52
C GLY A 949 -29.77 -14.77 -4.80
N SER A 950 -30.93 -15.41 -4.67
CA SER A 950 -31.04 -16.88 -4.61
C SER A 950 -32.07 -17.49 -5.57
N GLN A 951 -32.66 -16.68 -6.46
CA GLN A 951 -33.69 -17.15 -7.38
C GLN A 951 -33.07 -17.79 -8.62
N LEU A 952 -33.01 -19.12 -8.61
CA LEU A 952 -32.51 -19.93 -9.73
C LEU A 952 -33.52 -19.98 -10.89
N ALA A 953 -33.00 -20.05 -12.11
CA ALA A 953 -33.81 -20.34 -13.28
C ALA A 953 -34.19 -21.82 -13.34
N GLU A 954 -35.42 -22.08 -13.80
CA GLU A 954 -35.85 -23.41 -14.20
C GLU A 954 -35.39 -23.70 -15.63
N LEU A 955 -34.90 -24.92 -15.88
CA LEU A 955 -34.41 -25.31 -17.19
C LEU A 955 -35.40 -26.24 -17.88
N THR A 956 -36.04 -25.75 -18.94
CA THR A 956 -36.95 -26.54 -19.78
C THR A 956 -36.27 -27.03 -21.05
N ASP A 957 -36.70 -28.19 -21.56
CA ASP A 957 -36.14 -28.76 -22.78
C ASP A 957 -36.39 -27.86 -24.00
N LEU A 958 -35.45 -27.92 -24.95
CA LEU A 958 -35.64 -27.26 -26.24
C LEU A 958 -36.84 -27.89 -26.96
N PRO A 959 -37.67 -27.10 -27.66
CA PRO A 959 -38.73 -27.66 -28.48
C PRO A 959 -38.13 -28.65 -29.49
N SER A 960 -38.68 -29.88 -29.51
CA SER A 960 -38.26 -30.90 -30.48
C SER A 960 -38.32 -30.29 -31.89
N PRO A 961 -37.30 -30.49 -32.74
CA PRO A 961 -37.41 -30.09 -34.13
C PRO A 961 -38.72 -30.67 -34.67
N ALA A 962 -39.58 -29.80 -35.21
CA ALA A 962 -40.83 -30.23 -35.80
C ALA A 962 -40.50 -31.36 -36.80
N ALA A 963 -41.20 -32.50 -36.68
CA ALA A 963 -41.08 -33.56 -37.67
C ALA A 963 -41.27 -32.91 -39.06
N PRO A 964 -40.41 -33.23 -40.05
CA PRO A 964 -40.59 -32.68 -41.38
C PRO A 964 -42.02 -32.99 -41.84
N ASP A 965 -42.71 -31.95 -42.29
CA ASP A 965 -44.08 -32.02 -42.77
C ASP A 965 -44.18 -33.17 -43.81
N PRO A 966 -45.06 -34.18 -43.63
CA PRO A 966 -45.13 -35.33 -44.54
C PRO A 966 -45.62 -34.97 -45.96
N THR A 967 -45.84 -33.70 -46.27
CA THR A 967 -46.22 -33.20 -47.58
C THR A 967 -45.09 -32.42 -48.27
N TYR A 968 -43.99 -33.10 -48.57
CA TYR A 968 -43.15 -32.71 -49.71
C TYR A 968 -43.26 -33.78 -50.79
N GLN A 969 -44.17 -33.58 -51.75
CA GLN A 969 -44.09 -34.27 -53.03
C GLN A 969 -42.98 -33.62 -53.86
N ALA A 970 -41.91 -34.35 -54.12
CA ALA A 970 -40.86 -33.94 -55.03
C ALA A 970 -41.46 -33.66 -56.44
N PRO A 971 -41.10 -32.56 -57.11
CA PRO A 971 -41.39 -32.40 -58.53
C PRO A 971 -40.68 -33.50 -59.31
N SER A 972 -41.38 -34.10 -60.26
CA SER A 972 -40.87 -35.15 -61.15
C SER A 972 -39.56 -34.73 -61.83
N GLN A 973 -38.59 -35.63 -61.76
CA GLN A 973 -37.30 -35.52 -62.45
C GLN A 973 -37.49 -35.30 -63.96
N THR A 974 -37.04 -34.16 -64.46
CA THR A 974 -36.60 -34.06 -65.86
C THR A 974 -35.09 -34.25 -65.88
N VAL A 975 -34.67 -35.38 -66.43
CA VAL A 975 -33.26 -35.73 -66.66
C VAL A 975 -32.68 -34.74 -67.66
N LEU A 976 -31.67 -33.97 -67.24
CA LEU A 976 -30.76 -33.27 -68.15
C LEU A 976 -29.43 -34.01 -68.17
N GLU A 977 -29.11 -34.53 -69.36
CA GLU A 977 -27.91 -35.29 -69.67
C GLU A 977 -26.64 -34.50 -69.39
N TRP A 978 -25.68 -35.17 -68.75
CA TRP A 978 -24.35 -34.66 -68.49
C TRP A 978 -23.45 -34.89 -69.71
N LYS A 979 -22.84 -33.81 -70.23
CA LYS A 979 -21.68 -33.86 -71.14
C LYS A 979 -20.45 -33.25 -70.44
N PRO A 980 -19.29 -33.93 -70.45
CA PRO A 980 -18.07 -33.38 -69.86
C PRO A 980 -17.20 -32.58 -70.86
N ALA A 981 -16.27 -31.82 -70.25
CA ALA A 981 -15.20 -30.94 -70.77
C ALA A 981 -15.66 -29.48 -71.05
N THR A 982 -14.98 -28.44 -70.55
CA THR A 982 -13.53 -28.17 -70.65
C THR A 982 -12.97 -27.32 -69.48
N VAL A 983 -11.67 -27.49 -69.26
CA VAL A 983 -10.79 -26.71 -68.35
C VAL A 983 -10.67 -25.25 -68.83
N ASN A 984 -10.66 -24.30 -67.89
CA ASN A 984 -10.15 -22.92 -68.08
C ASN A 984 -9.61 -22.32 -66.75
N PRO A 985 -8.72 -21.30 -66.81
CA PRO A 985 -7.58 -21.08 -65.88
C PRO A 985 -7.92 -20.28 -64.60
N PRO A 986 -6.95 -20.07 -63.67
CA PRO A 986 -7.23 -19.55 -62.32
C PRO A 986 -7.52 -18.05 -62.34
N ALA A 987 -8.60 -17.64 -61.66
CA ALA A 987 -8.96 -16.24 -61.46
C ALA A 987 -8.47 -15.73 -60.08
N GLN A 988 -7.45 -14.88 -60.16
CA GLN A 988 -7.05 -13.74 -59.31
C GLN A 988 -7.47 -13.70 -57.82
N THR A 989 -6.44 -13.71 -56.98
CA THR A 989 -6.45 -13.29 -55.57
C THR A 989 -6.85 -11.81 -55.45
N VAL A 990 -7.94 -11.52 -54.72
CA VAL A 990 -8.29 -10.16 -54.31
C VAL A 990 -7.59 -9.86 -52.99
N VAL A 991 -6.63 -8.94 -53.02
CA VAL A 991 -6.01 -8.35 -51.83
C VAL A 991 -6.94 -7.25 -51.30
N LEU A 992 -7.49 -7.43 -50.11
CA LEU A 992 -8.23 -6.38 -49.39
C LEU A 992 -7.24 -5.53 -48.60
N THR A 993 -6.97 -4.32 -49.10
CA THR A 993 -6.22 -3.27 -48.40
C THR A 993 -7.17 -2.53 -47.46
N TYR A 994 -6.95 -2.64 -46.14
CA TYR A 994 -7.61 -1.78 -45.16
C TYR A 994 -6.80 -0.48 -45.01
N LYS A 995 -7.44 0.66 -45.30
CA LYS A 995 -6.95 1.99 -44.93
C LYS A 995 -7.28 2.24 -43.46
N SER A 996 -6.26 2.26 -42.61
CA SER A 996 -6.35 2.75 -41.23
C SER A 996 -6.44 4.28 -41.25
N GLN A 997 -7.57 4.83 -40.80
CA GLN A 997 -7.63 6.20 -40.31
C GLN A 997 -7.34 6.21 -38.80
N THR A 998 -6.60 7.25 -38.43
CA THR A 998 -5.82 7.51 -37.22
C THR A 998 -6.63 7.82 -35.96
N LEU A 999 -6.14 7.36 -34.81
CA LEU A 999 -6.29 7.94 -33.48
C LEU A 999 -4.91 8.00 -32.78
N PRO A 1000 -4.70 8.89 -31.79
CA PRO A 1000 -3.47 9.68 -31.64
C PRO A 1000 -2.30 8.97 -30.94
N GLN A 1001 -1.09 9.29 -31.40
CA GLN A 1001 0.18 8.88 -30.81
C GLN A 1001 0.48 9.68 -29.53
N THR A 1002 0.72 8.97 -28.42
CA THR A 1002 1.57 9.44 -27.33
C THR A 1002 2.64 8.37 -27.10
N GLY A 1003 3.91 8.74 -27.26
CA GLY A 1003 5.05 7.82 -27.16
C GLY A 1003 6.29 8.43 -27.81
N SER A 1004 7.22 8.86 -26.97
CA SER A 1004 8.49 9.51 -27.29
C SER A 1004 9.34 8.73 -28.29
N GLN A 1005 9.87 9.46 -29.28
CA GLN A 1005 10.83 8.98 -30.26
C GLN A 1005 12.20 8.67 -29.61
N GLU A 1006 12.62 7.42 -29.62
CA GLU A 1006 14.05 7.08 -29.64
C GLU A 1006 14.49 6.72 -31.06
N LYS A 1007 15.57 7.37 -31.50
CA LYS A 1007 16.15 7.25 -32.82
C LYS A 1007 16.85 5.90 -32.98
N THR A 1008 16.27 5.02 -33.80
CA THR A 1008 16.95 3.92 -34.46
C THR A 1008 18.00 4.44 -35.44
N ALA A 1009 19.27 4.37 -35.05
CA ALA A 1009 20.39 4.39 -35.98
C ALA A 1009 21.51 3.48 -35.45
N SER A 1010 21.36 2.17 -35.62
CA SER A 1010 22.45 1.16 -35.67
C SER A 1010 21.89 -0.25 -35.85
N PHE A 1011 21.32 -0.56 -37.03
CA PHE A 1011 21.10 -1.95 -37.46
C PHE A 1011 21.41 -2.08 -38.94
N ALA A 1012 22.71 -2.02 -39.24
CA ALA A 1012 23.27 -2.44 -40.51
C ALA A 1012 24.74 -2.82 -40.32
N LEU A 1013 25.05 -3.77 -39.43
CA LEU A 1013 26.35 -4.47 -39.43
C LEU A 1013 26.35 -5.73 -38.52
N ALA A 1014 25.42 -6.67 -38.74
CA ALA A 1014 25.46 -7.98 -38.06
C ALA A 1014 24.99 -9.14 -38.96
N GLY A 1015 25.20 -9.01 -40.28
CA GLY A 1015 24.86 -10.03 -41.29
C GLY A 1015 26.06 -10.69 -41.97
N LEU A 1016 27.29 -10.48 -41.48
CA LEU A 1016 28.52 -10.90 -42.18
C LEU A 1016 29.53 -11.66 -41.31
N LEU A 1017 29.14 -12.16 -40.13
CA LEU A 1017 29.99 -12.98 -39.26
C LEU A 1017 29.37 -14.34 -38.87
N ILE A 1018 28.49 -14.87 -39.72
CA ILE A 1018 28.03 -16.27 -39.65
C ILE A 1018 28.22 -16.92 -41.03
N ALA A 1019 29.48 -16.96 -41.47
CA ALA A 1019 29.93 -17.78 -42.61
C ALA A 1019 31.42 -18.19 -42.50
N GLY A 1020 32.04 -18.01 -41.33
CA GLY A 1020 33.48 -18.25 -41.12
C GLY A 1020 33.85 -19.38 -40.14
N ALA A 1021 32.87 -20.04 -39.51
CA ALA A 1021 33.14 -21.01 -38.43
C ALA A 1021 32.68 -22.44 -38.75
N ALA A 1022 32.56 -22.81 -40.04
CA ALA A 1022 32.31 -24.17 -40.49
C ALA A 1022 33.53 -24.82 -41.20
N GLY A 1023 34.69 -24.16 -41.19
CA GLY A 1023 35.89 -24.59 -41.93
C GLY A 1023 37.07 -25.12 -41.11
N LEU A 1024 36.97 -25.23 -39.78
CA LEU A 1024 38.15 -25.50 -38.91
C LEU A 1024 38.00 -26.67 -37.93
N LEU A 1025 36.98 -27.51 -38.07
CA LEU A 1025 36.78 -28.74 -37.25
C LEU A 1025 37.01 -30.06 -38.00
N LEU A 1026 37.56 -30.01 -39.22
CA LEU A 1026 38.10 -31.18 -39.92
C LEU A 1026 39.62 -31.03 -40.02
N LEU A 1027 40.35 -31.35 -38.94
CA LEU A 1027 41.73 -31.86 -38.92
C LEU A 1027 42.28 -31.89 -37.49
N LYS A 1028 42.05 -33.02 -36.79
CA LYS A 1028 43.04 -33.76 -35.98
C LYS A 1028 42.34 -34.58 -34.88
N LYS A 1029 42.11 -35.86 -35.17
CA LYS A 1029 42.10 -36.93 -34.18
C LYS A 1029 42.95 -38.09 -34.70
N LYS A 1030 44.16 -38.18 -34.13
CA LYS A 1030 45.14 -39.27 -34.02
C LYS A 1030 45.91 -38.80 -32.77
N GLU A 1031 45.93 -39.48 -31.63
CA GLU A 1031 46.08 -40.90 -31.37
C GLU A 1031 45.23 -41.32 -30.15
N ASP A 1032 44.78 -42.58 -30.22
CA ASP A 1032 44.22 -43.54 -29.25
C ASP A 1032 43.17 -43.12 -28.21
#